data_AF-A0A8S3S7S2-F1
#
_entry.id   AF-A0A8S3S7S2-F1
#
_cell.length_a   1.000
_cell.length_b   1.000
_cell.length_c   1.000
_cell.angle_alpha   90.00
_cell.angle_beta   90.00
_cell.angle_gamma   90.00
#
_symmetry.space_group_name_H-M   'P 1'
#
loop_
_entity.id
_entity.type
_entity.pdbx_description
1 polymer ?
#
loop_
_entity_poly.entity_id
_entity_poly.type
_entity_poly.pdbx_seq_one_letter_code
_entity_poly.pdbx_strand_id
1 'polypeptide(L)'
;MTYYNSKISYPPVQQRPAWTQPLTLLSDAGGYTGVEVPQSNPLPYLQTGISTFTIPSTVWTPVNQGPAPRPPTLRSRPLSAGATRRGTTTTNAFEKFQTIGGTPVASPVAQRPTSSCGWVGNARQQTTSSETLRLQEKEQRIMQLQEEVSRLRAMDMEAYKKDQQIQLLQSQLSEAQQRIYQQPLIMGNDPDFTQRIVHLENEVTAKKEEIAALREQLVLLQSTETKVLLPEEIAEKNKELNNVRNELERVKKDKGITTGLVTQMQRDMSSKDSTISKFTREIETLKKELRERDTQITTITAKLNKPKDTPRTTEDKDAREKELISLRQKFKSAENKTQEQQDLIKVKAELIDVQRAERMVRVDMEQASKKSERFHSRIVQTAFSTPGIKAPEAEISDDELVETLKKVIDERTEFYKKIKDLEADLKLAETSTSKLKKTNGKLRSQVEEVVSHLKENGFSCSSVKQEISLLQSSSTDDSNVWVRDALVSILSGASSWEQHIDNALEKCGVNVRLSSDGPDKHILSLFSKWEASISEKERLVSQISTLEQQYKADLERQVSMTKQDSDNRVTDAVEKARLEAEERLNRALEEIKAVEEEKRRIAVESEQTKLEELQEVIDKLRMDLMEKESGSKEQLEEALSQVSELEVLKLTIVELEQRNVVLEATISESSTKYVSDSGERERKYEQDLLSFKEQTKQHSVTICAMEERLKKTMKKNKEYQEEISSHKKTIQDMKIQMNDLRNRATANIKPDIPPKPKVIVQKPTQDIIAMEQLIVMLRKESGDLKLKLQDQDDLILGLRRDLAGAHARLSDVTGELSESQKQEIERNKDLLFQRERELMDIRQQLAKLSKIIDKQKEEMKSVECDLSKEKSISVKYKSHIEERSRRILELESQLSMNNEEQKKQLDLLDQEGRITSEMTALGAQCRGERHEQVITRQREALSELRSRVKVLEQANPPLPTKDQALQQVLVLKKELAEMRANQALSEDSHILNVSSLDREVNRARGLLTNVNAEADMERSAHRETMDALEASENTYLTLLRAIASCLDVDSVQGLRPIGHIQKTERQRLMDERERACEALTVKIKLIRERIDRKDELLQGYERDLARMRQATELAEKKTTQVDSLATDIKNRTEETHYLRESLNRTRDRLDQERRLNSAIKQRKTFHLENEKAHIRPPSHRCPPEDIFGKNAAKKKAEKEASKRRKYEIKTLKQELTDKERSLFESENRLYTIENSMSMERRIEAEVES
;
A
#
# COMPACT_ATOMS: atom_id res chain seq x y z
N MET A 1 12.37 54.79 18.18
CA MET A 1 11.47 55.92 17.92
C MET A 1 10.53 55.57 16.78
N THR A 2 9.35 56.18 16.75
CA THR A 2 8.40 56.31 15.62
C THR A 2 7.87 55.04 14.92
N TYR A 3 6.56 54.84 15.13
CA TYR A 3 5.63 54.00 14.37
C TYR A 3 5.75 54.11 12.85
N TYR A 4 5.41 53.02 12.13
CA TYR A 4 4.35 53.09 11.10
C TYR A 4 3.59 51.77 10.99
N ASN A 5 2.28 51.88 10.77
CA ASN A 5 1.32 50.78 10.70
C ASN A 5 0.96 50.54 9.22
N SER A 6 1.05 49.30 8.72
CA SER A 6 0.58 48.97 7.37
C SER A 6 -0.03 47.56 7.32
N LYS A 7 -1.36 47.50 7.29
CA LYS A 7 -2.11 46.30 6.90
C LYS A 7 -2.01 46.12 5.38
N ILE A 8 -1.74 44.90 4.91
CA ILE A 8 -2.05 44.50 3.54
C ILE A 8 -2.90 43.22 3.58
N SER A 9 -4.00 43.25 2.83
CA SER A 9 -5.01 42.21 2.78
C SER A 9 -4.60 41.10 1.82
N TYR A 10 -4.75 39.84 2.24
CA TYR A 10 -4.84 38.73 1.28
C TYR A 10 -6.23 38.73 0.61
N PRO A 11 -6.34 38.39 -0.69
CA PRO A 11 -7.62 38.29 -1.38
C PRO A 11 -8.33 36.96 -1.07
N PRO A 12 -9.68 36.92 -1.08
CA PRO A 12 -10.42 35.68 -0.92
C PRO A 12 -10.28 34.79 -2.17
N VAL A 13 -9.89 33.53 -1.98
CA VAL A 13 -9.93 32.52 -3.05
C VAL A 13 -11.37 32.27 -3.43
N GLN A 14 -11.74 32.60 -4.67
CA GLN A 14 -13.07 32.38 -5.20
C GLN A 14 -13.39 30.88 -5.25
N GLN A 15 -14.53 30.50 -4.67
CA GLN A 15 -15.17 29.22 -4.98
C GLN A 15 -15.50 29.20 -6.47
N ARG A 16 -15.00 28.19 -7.21
CA ARG A 16 -15.51 27.89 -8.56
C ARG A 16 -16.68 26.92 -8.46
N PRO A 17 -17.70 27.05 -9.33
CA PRO A 17 -18.89 26.21 -9.29
C PRO A 17 -18.56 24.76 -9.69
N ALA A 18 -19.32 23.83 -9.12
CA ALA A 18 -19.27 22.43 -9.49
C ALA A 18 -19.73 22.23 -10.95
N TRP A 19 -18.99 21.44 -11.71
CA TRP A 19 -19.43 20.94 -13.01
C TRP A 19 -20.32 19.71 -12.80
N THR A 20 -21.58 19.79 -13.22
CA THR A 20 -22.52 18.67 -13.26
C THR A 20 -22.94 18.39 -14.70
N GLN A 21 -22.23 17.48 -15.37
CA GLN A 21 -22.74 16.77 -16.55
C GLN A 21 -22.28 15.30 -16.54
N PRO A 22 -23.11 14.37 -17.03
CA PRO A 22 -22.82 12.93 -16.99
C PRO A 22 -21.83 12.51 -18.07
N LEU A 23 -20.88 11.63 -17.73
CA LEU A 23 -20.05 10.98 -18.74
C LEU A 23 -20.90 10.04 -19.60
N THR A 24 -20.89 10.28 -20.91
CA THR A 24 -21.37 9.32 -21.91
C THR A 24 -20.28 8.29 -22.19
N LEU A 25 -20.62 7.01 -22.21
CA LEU A 25 -19.71 5.95 -22.63
C LEU A 25 -19.37 6.10 -24.12
N LEU A 26 -18.09 6.33 -24.43
CA LEU A 26 -17.57 6.19 -25.79
C LEU A 26 -17.43 4.70 -26.12
N SER A 27 -18.12 4.25 -27.15
CA SER A 27 -17.94 2.92 -27.72
C SER A 27 -16.71 2.91 -28.64
N ASP A 28 -15.85 1.89 -28.50
CA ASP A 28 -14.82 1.60 -29.47
C ASP A 28 -15.44 1.30 -30.85
N ALA A 29 -14.92 1.93 -31.89
CA ALA A 29 -15.25 1.65 -33.27
C ALA A 29 -13.95 1.35 -34.03
N GLY A 30 -13.75 0.07 -34.38
CA GLY A 30 -12.56 -0.38 -35.08
C GLY A 30 -12.44 0.23 -36.48
N GLY A 31 -11.23 0.61 -36.87
CA GLY A 31 -10.95 1.08 -38.22
C GLY A 31 -10.86 -0.06 -39.23
N TYR A 32 -11.48 0.12 -40.40
CA TYR A 32 -11.08 -0.55 -41.63
C TYR A 32 -11.16 0.40 -42.84
N THR A 33 -10.31 0.10 -43.82
CA THR A 33 -10.01 0.83 -45.06
C THR A 33 -11.21 1.27 -45.90
N GLY A 34 -11.11 2.44 -46.54
CA GLY A 34 -12.11 2.95 -47.50
C GLY A 34 -11.80 2.68 -48.98
N VAL A 35 -12.83 2.78 -49.82
CA VAL A 35 -12.83 2.90 -51.30
C VAL A 35 -13.98 3.86 -51.71
N GLU A 36 -13.97 4.35 -52.95
CA GLU A 36 -14.56 5.61 -53.47
C GLU A 36 -16.08 5.63 -53.78
N VAL A 37 -16.76 6.78 -53.47
CA VAL A 37 -17.52 7.75 -54.34
C VAL A 37 -18.24 7.21 -55.63
N PRO A 38 -19.43 7.69 -56.13
CA PRO A 38 -20.13 9.00 -55.92
C PRO A 38 -21.70 9.06 -55.75
N GLN A 39 -22.15 10.23 -55.24
CA GLN A 39 -23.34 11.08 -55.55
C GLN A 39 -24.67 10.57 -56.20
N SER A 40 -25.83 10.99 -55.64
CA SER A 40 -26.81 11.92 -56.29
C SER A 40 -28.02 12.34 -55.40
N ASN A 41 -28.48 13.58 -55.59
CA ASN A 41 -29.69 14.26 -55.02
C ASN A 41 -31.00 13.83 -55.77
N PRO A 42 -32.27 14.24 -55.44
CA PRO A 42 -32.72 15.49 -54.75
C PRO A 42 -34.00 15.46 -53.83
N LEU A 43 -34.33 16.66 -53.33
CA LEU A 43 -35.56 17.20 -52.64
C LEU A 43 -36.82 17.27 -53.60
N PRO A 44 -38.06 17.79 -53.27
CA PRO A 44 -38.42 18.87 -52.29
C PRO A 44 -39.86 19.01 -51.67
N TYR A 45 -40.04 20.06 -50.82
CA TYR A 45 -41.24 20.96 -50.62
C TYR A 45 -42.59 20.38 -50.05
N LEU A 46 -43.49 21.08 -49.29
CA LEU A 46 -43.86 22.51 -49.08
C LEU A 46 -44.60 22.81 -47.72
N GLN A 47 -44.47 24.06 -47.20
CA GLN A 47 -45.45 24.99 -46.50
C GLN A 47 -46.54 24.50 -45.47
N THR A 48 -47.12 25.29 -44.54
CA THR A 48 -47.13 26.73 -44.13
C THR A 48 -47.57 26.82 -42.64
N GLY A 49 -47.18 27.83 -41.84
CA GLY A 49 -48.01 29.03 -41.59
C GLY A 49 -47.93 29.53 -40.12
N ILE A 50 -48.23 30.82 -39.86
CA ILE A 50 -47.87 31.58 -38.63
C ILE A 50 -49.13 32.09 -37.88
N SER A 51 -49.13 32.23 -36.53
CA SER A 51 -49.69 33.41 -35.76
C SER A 51 -49.71 33.29 -34.20
N THR A 52 -48.81 34.03 -33.54
CA THR A 52 -48.87 34.90 -32.31
C THR A 52 -49.94 34.84 -31.17
N PHE A 53 -49.48 35.21 -29.94
CA PHE A 53 -50.18 35.77 -28.74
C PHE A 53 -50.95 34.78 -27.79
N THR A 54 -51.11 34.94 -26.45
CA THR A 54 -50.80 36.01 -25.44
C THR A 54 -50.37 35.45 -24.03
N ILE A 55 -50.44 36.25 -22.93
CA ILE A 55 -49.99 36.08 -21.51
C ILE A 55 -51.09 36.69 -20.57
N PRO A 56 -51.43 36.20 -19.33
CA PRO A 56 -50.79 36.55 -18.01
C PRO A 56 -50.79 35.43 -16.90
N SER A 57 -49.84 35.35 -15.95
CA SER A 57 -49.61 36.14 -14.70
C SER A 57 -50.80 36.11 -13.71
N THR A 58 -50.69 35.88 -12.37
CA THR A 58 -49.77 36.50 -11.38
C THR A 58 -49.74 35.73 -10.02
N VAL A 59 -48.54 35.61 -9.41
CA VAL A 59 -48.06 35.73 -7.99
C VAL A 59 -49.07 35.84 -6.80
N TRP A 60 -48.72 35.28 -5.61
CA TRP A 60 -48.54 35.94 -4.27
C TRP A 60 -48.25 34.91 -3.12
N THR A 61 -47.57 35.35 -2.06
CA THR A 61 -46.98 34.59 -0.92
C THR A 61 -47.50 35.14 0.44
N PRO A 62 -46.92 34.91 1.66
CA PRO A 62 -46.30 33.76 2.36
C PRO A 62 -46.87 33.53 3.80
N VAL A 63 -46.14 32.77 4.66
CA VAL A 63 -45.91 32.95 6.14
C VAL A 63 -46.26 31.76 7.06
N ASN A 64 -45.45 31.63 8.12
CA ASN A 64 -45.22 30.52 9.05
C ASN A 64 -45.46 30.97 10.51
N GLN A 65 -46.12 30.16 11.36
CA GLN A 65 -46.00 30.21 12.84
C GLN A 65 -46.72 29.02 13.53
N GLY A 66 -46.12 28.47 14.60
CA GLY A 66 -46.78 27.61 15.62
C GLY A 66 -47.44 28.43 16.73
N PRO A 67 -47.86 27.88 17.91
CA PRO A 67 -47.33 26.69 18.59
C PRO A 67 -48.40 25.71 19.22
N ALA A 68 -47.96 24.76 20.07
CA ALA A 68 -48.78 23.79 20.81
C ALA A 68 -49.29 24.31 22.18
N PRO A 69 -50.19 23.59 22.91
CA PRO A 69 -49.76 22.55 23.87
C PRO A 69 -50.72 21.31 24.05
N ARG A 70 -50.35 20.38 24.97
CA ARG A 70 -51.02 19.09 25.33
C ARG A 70 -51.82 19.20 26.66
N PRO A 71 -52.20 18.09 27.37
CA PRO A 71 -53.35 17.16 27.21
C PRO A 71 -54.26 17.16 28.49
N PRO A 72 -55.18 16.19 28.76
CA PRO A 72 -54.79 14.90 29.38
C PRO A 72 -55.66 13.63 29.11
N THR A 73 -55.02 12.48 29.33
CA THR A 73 -55.48 11.11 29.68
C THR A 73 -56.97 10.74 29.86
N LEU A 74 -57.33 9.49 29.48
CA LEU A 74 -57.63 8.41 30.46
C LEU A 74 -57.61 6.98 29.85
N ARG A 75 -57.39 5.99 30.73
CA ARG A 75 -57.41 4.52 30.47
C ARG A 75 -58.85 4.05 30.14
N SER A 76 -59.12 2.91 29.48
CA SER A 76 -58.70 1.56 29.91
C SER A 76 -58.99 0.43 28.91
N ARG A 77 -58.36 -0.72 29.17
CA ARG A 77 -58.65 -2.11 28.73
C ARG A 77 -58.93 -2.90 30.04
N PRO A 78 -59.43 -4.16 30.08
CA PRO A 78 -59.79 -5.10 28.99
C PRO A 78 -61.00 -6.07 29.27
N LEU A 79 -61.13 -7.11 28.40
CA LEU A 79 -61.61 -8.51 28.61
C LEU A 79 -63.09 -8.96 28.43
N SER A 80 -63.24 -9.96 27.52
CA SER A 80 -64.16 -11.15 27.53
C SER A 80 -65.69 -10.95 27.43
N ALA A 81 -66.48 -11.68 26.64
CA ALA A 81 -66.40 -13.09 26.18
C ALA A 81 -67.39 -13.44 25.01
N GLY A 82 -67.12 -14.54 24.28
CA GLY A 82 -68.11 -15.34 23.49
C GLY A 82 -68.66 -14.78 22.16
N ALA A 83 -69.19 -15.57 21.20
CA ALA A 83 -69.12 -17.03 21.00
C ALA A 83 -69.44 -17.48 19.54
N THR A 84 -68.54 -18.28 18.96
CA THR A 84 -68.72 -19.42 17.99
C THR A 84 -69.85 -19.58 16.94
N ARG A 85 -69.40 -19.97 15.72
CA ARG A 85 -70.01 -20.91 14.72
C ARG A 85 -71.26 -20.42 13.96
N ARG A 86 -71.61 -20.91 12.74
CA ARG A 86 -71.16 -22.03 11.85
C ARG A 86 -71.46 -21.59 10.39
N GLY A 87 -70.67 -21.87 9.36
CA GLY A 87 -70.78 -23.09 8.53
C GLY A 87 -71.06 -22.76 7.03
N THR A 88 -70.62 -23.67 6.14
CA THR A 88 -71.02 -23.98 4.73
C THR A 88 -72.39 -23.44 4.22
N THR A 89 -72.66 -23.17 2.93
CA THR A 89 -72.20 -23.82 1.67
C THR A 89 -72.53 -22.99 0.39
N THR A 90 -72.11 -23.51 -0.76
CA THR A 90 -72.33 -23.20 -2.19
C THR A 90 -73.55 -22.40 -2.70
N THR A 91 -73.28 -21.72 -3.83
CA THR A 91 -74.14 -21.24 -4.95
C THR A 91 -75.57 -21.77 -5.10
N ASN A 92 -76.48 -20.89 -5.50
CA ASN A 92 -77.85 -21.22 -5.94
C ASN A 92 -78.23 -20.52 -7.27
N ALA A 93 -78.66 -21.31 -8.26
CA ALA A 93 -79.73 -21.01 -9.21
C ALA A 93 -80.25 -22.37 -9.72
N PHE A 94 -81.40 -22.85 -9.20
CA PHE A 94 -82.73 -22.84 -9.85
C PHE A 94 -82.80 -23.78 -11.09
N GLU A 95 -83.74 -24.73 -11.23
CA GLU A 95 -85.09 -24.89 -10.64
C GLU A 95 -85.57 -26.35 -10.41
N LYS A 96 -86.49 -26.51 -9.44
CA LYS A 96 -87.68 -27.41 -9.35
C LYS A 96 -87.62 -28.96 -9.34
N PHE A 97 -88.06 -29.49 -8.18
CA PHE A 97 -89.17 -30.46 -7.93
C PHE A 97 -88.97 -31.99 -7.71
N GLN A 98 -89.59 -32.43 -6.59
CA GLN A 98 -90.22 -33.74 -6.25
C GLN A 98 -89.41 -35.02 -5.89
N THR A 99 -89.14 -35.14 -4.58
CA THR A 99 -89.59 -36.21 -3.62
C THR A 99 -89.66 -37.72 -3.95
N ILE A 100 -89.08 -38.48 -3.00
CA ILE A 100 -89.46 -39.82 -2.44
C ILE A 100 -88.94 -41.11 -3.12
N GLY A 101 -88.16 -41.87 -2.33
CA GLY A 101 -88.24 -43.35 -2.26
C GLY A 101 -87.08 -44.17 -2.83
N GLY A 102 -86.67 -45.22 -2.11
CA GLY A 102 -85.98 -46.39 -2.71
C GLY A 102 -84.55 -46.69 -2.24
N THR A 103 -84.36 -47.87 -1.65
CA THR A 103 -83.08 -48.59 -1.41
C THR A 103 -82.83 -49.62 -2.54
N PRO A 104 -81.82 -50.53 -2.48
CA PRO A 104 -80.35 -50.37 -2.48
C PRO A 104 -79.70 -51.23 -3.63
N VAL A 105 -78.55 -51.91 -3.39
CA VAL A 105 -77.87 -52.96 -4.23
C VAL A 105 -76.94 -52.44 -5.36
N ALA A 106 -75.77 -53.02 -5.72
CA ALA A 106 -74.73 -53.81 -5.00
C ALA A 106 -73.43 -53.91 -5.85
N SER A 107 -72.38 -54.52 -5.28
CA SER A 107 -71.08 -54.89 -5.91
C SER A 107 -71.23 -56.05 -6.94
N PRO A 108 -70.23 -56.36 -7.80
CA PRO A 108 -69.03 -57.14 -7.41
C PRO A 108 -67.69 -56.51 -7.91
N VAL A 109 -66.53 -56.60 -7.22
CA VAL A 109 -65.68 -57.73 -6.77
C VAL A 109 -64.72 -58.27 -7.86
N ALA A 110 -63.45 -58.43 -7.47
CA ALA A 110 -62.28 -58.70 -8.32
C ALA A 110 -61.83 -60.17 -8.33
N GLN A 111 -60.83 -60.52 -9.16
CA GLN A 111 -59.90 -61.64 -8.92
C GLN A 111 -58.58 -61.55 -9.73
N ARG A 112 -57.62 -62.41 -9.35
CA ARG A 112 -56.19 -62.55 -9.75
C ARG A 112 -55.90 -64.08 -9.77
N PRO A 113 -54.69 -64.60 -10.10
CA PRO A 113 -53.79 -64.40 -11.25
C PRO A 113 -53.39 -65.74 -11.94
N THR A 114 -52.63 -65.76 -13.04
CA THR A 114 -51.60 -66.80 -13.38
C THR A 114 -50.69 -66.35 -14.56
N SER A 115 -49.64 -67.13 -14.85
CA SER A 115 -48.46 -66.78 -15.66
C SER A 115 -48.34 -67.51 -17.02
N SER A 116 -47.79 -66.84 -18.05
CA SER A 116 -46.79 -67.34 -19.04
C SER A 116 -46.77 -66.46 -20.32
N CYS A 117 -45.67 -66.49 -21.09
CA CYS A 117 -45.43 -65.63 -22.27
C CYS A 117 -46.11 -66.11 -23.58
N GLY A 118 -46.42 -65.17 -24.48
CA GLY A 118 -46.40 -65.46 -25.94
C GLY A 118 -47.33 -64.68 -26.89
N TRP A 119 -46.87 -63.54 -27.40
CA TRP A 119 -47.06 -63.03 -28.79
C TRP A 119 -48.45 -62.56 -29.34
N VAL A 120 -48.45 -61.29 -29.78
CA VAL A 120 -49.24 -60.61 -30.86
C VAL A 120 -50.70 -60.17 -30.63
N GLY A 121 -50.91 -58.84 -30.61
CA GLY A 121 -51.88 -58.19 -31.53
C GLY A 121 -53.06 -57.39 -30.94
N ASN A 122 -52.87 -56.08 -30.70
CA ASN A 122 -53.84 -54.94 -30.77
C ASN A 122 -55.24 -55.03 -30.09
N ALA A 123 -55.82 -53.98 -29.48
CA ALA A 123 -55.37 -52.64 -29.10
C ALA A 123 -56.44 -51.95 -28.18
N ARG A 124 -56.16 -50.70 -27.74
CA ARG A 124 -57.04 -49.70 -27.07
C ARG A 124 -57.13 -49.82 -25.53
N GLN A 125 -56.30 -49.11 -24.77
CA GLN A 125 -56.35 -47.67 -24.41
C GLN A 125 -57.61 -47.22 -23.63
N GLN A 126 -57.47 -46.98 -22.32
CA GLN A 126 -57.97 -45.79 -21.60
C GLN A 126 -57.55 -45.79 -20.10
N THR A 127 -56.34 -45.30 -19.77
CA THR A 127 -55.95 -44.69 -18.45
C THR A 127 -54.52 -44.08 -18.49
N THR A 128 -54.06 -43.57 -19.64
CA THR A 128 -52.62 -43.26 -19.80
C THR A 128 -52.13 -42.00 -19.06
N SER A 129 -52.91 -40.92 -18.97
CA SER A 129 -52.40 -39.61 -18.53
C SER A 129 -51.80 -39.58 -17.12
N SER A 130 -52.41 -40.26 -16.15
CA SER A 130 -51.89 -40.27 -14.78
C SER A 130 -50.68 -41.19 -14.61
N GLU A 131 -50.56 -42.26 -15.40
CA GLU A 131 -49.42 -43.17 -15.33
C GLU A 131 -48.23 -42.65 -16.14
N THR A 132 -48.44 -42.01 -17.30
CA THR A 132 -47.35 -41.39 -18.07
C THR A 132 -46.75 -40.21 -17.33
N LEU A 133 -47.54 -39.36 -16.66
CA LEU A 133 -47.01 -38.30 -15.78
C LEU A 133 -46.18 -38.89 -14.63
N ARG A 134 -46.65 -39.97 -13.99
CA ARG A 134 -45.90 -40.65 -12.93
C ARG A 134 -44.66 -41.40 -13.44
N LEU A 135 -44.64 -41.85 -14.69
CA LEU A 135 -43.46 -42.44 -15.31
C LEU A 135 -42.46 -41.33 -15.63
N GLN A 136 -42.90 -40.23 -16.24
CA GLN A 136 -42.08 -39.08 -16.58
C GLN A 136 -41.49 -38.41 -15.33
N GLU A 137 -42.25 -38.25 -14.24
CA GLU A 137 -41.73 -37.81 -12.94
C GLU A 137 -40.66 -38.77 -12.41
N LYS A 138 -40.85 -40.09 -12.55
CA LYS A 138 -39.86 -41.10 -12.12
C LYS A 138 -38.62 -41.09 -13.00
N GLU A 139 -38.75 -40.98 -14.32
CA GLU A 139 -37.64 -40.91 -15.27
C GLU A 139 -36.83 -39.62 -15.07
N GLN A 140 -37.51 -38.48 -14.87
CA GLN A 140 -36.87 -37.22 -14.52
C GLN A 140 -36.18 -37.30 -13.14
N ARG A 141 -36.77 -38.02 -12.17
CA ARG A 141 -36.12 -38.29 -10.88
C ARG A 141 -34.93 -39.24 -10.99
N ILE A 142 -34.99 -40.23 -11.88
CA ILE A 142 -33.88 -41.15 -12.17
C ILE A 142 -32.74 -40.40 -12.86
N MET A 143 -33.05 -39.51 -13.81
CA MET A 143 -32.07 -38.64 -14.47
C MET A 143 -31.38 -37.70 -13.46
N GLN A 144 -32.14 -37.02 -12.60
CA GLN A 144 -31.60 -36.23 -11.49
C GLN A 144 -30.72 -37.05 -10.54
N LEU A 145 -31.09 -38.31 -10.25
CA LEU A 145 -30.29 -39.21 -9.43
C LEU A 145 -29.04 -39.72 -10.17
N GLN A 146 -29.06 -39.88 -11.49
CA GLN A 146 -27.87 -40.23 -12.29
C GLN A 146 -26.89 -39.05 -12.41
N GLU A 147 -27.39 -37.82 -12.58
CA GLU A 147 -26.58 -36.60 -12.48
C GLU A 147 -25.97 -36.47 -11.08
N GLU A 148 -26.77 -36.67 -10.03
CA GLU A 148 -26.29 -36.60 -8.64
C GLU A 148 -25.26 -37.70 -8.33
N VAL A 149 -25.46 -38.94 -8.80
CA VAL A 149 -24.46 -40.02 -8.68
C VAL A 149 -23.19 -39.71 -9.47
N SER A 150 -23.30 -39.03 -10.63
CA SER A 150 -22.13 -38.61 -11.41
C SER A 150 -21.36 -37.48 -10.72
N ARG A 151 -22.09 -36.53 -10.10
CA ARG A 151 -21.54 -35.46 -9.27
C ARG A 151 -20.86 -35.99 -8.01
N LEU A 152 -21.48 -36.96 -7.33
CA LEU A 152 -20.91 -37.63 -6.17
C LEU A 152 -19.67 -38.45 -6.53
N ARG A 153 -19.65 -39.17 -7.67
CA ARG A 153 -18.43 -39.84 -8.15
C ARG A 153 -17.27 -38.89 -8.42
N ALA A 154 -17.54 -37.68 -8.92
CA ALA A 154 -16.50 -36.66 -9.07
C ALA A 154 -15.96 -36.20 -7.70
N MET A 155 -16.85 -36.02 -6.71
CA MET A 155 -16.45 -35.73 -5.33
C MET A 155 -15.70 -36.89 -4.66
N ASP A 156 -16.09 -38.16 -4.89
CA ASP A 156 -15.39 -39.34 -4.38
C ASP A 156 -13.98 -39.46 -4.97
N MET A 157 -13.82 -39.18 -6.27
CA MET A 157 -12.51 -39.14 -6.93
C MET A 157 -11.64 -37.96 -6.43
N GLU A 158 -12.25 -36.83 -6.07
CA GLU A 158 -11.53 -35.70 -5.48
C GLU A 158 -11.19 -35.94 -4.02
N ALA A 159 -12.07 -36.59 -3.25
CA ALA A 159 -11.81 -37.05 -1.90
C ALA A 159 -10.67 -38.07 -1.88
N TYR A 160 -10.66 -39.05 -2.80
CA TYR A 160 -9.58 -40.01 -2.95
C TYR A 160 -8.23 -39.35 -3.29
N LYS A 161 -8.23 -38.32 -4.16
CA LYS A 161 -7.03 -37.50 -4.42
C LYS A 161 -6.57 -36.73 -3.17
N LYS A 162 -7.50 -36.16 -2.40
CA LYS A 162 -7.21 -35.47 -1.14
C LYS A 162 -6.68 -36.43 -0.09
N ASP A 163 -7.22 -37.64 0.02
CA ASP A 163 -6.73 -38.69 0.92
C ASP A 163 -5.32 -39.16 0.53
N GLN A 164 -5.03 -39.33 -0.76
CA GLN A 164 -3.66 -39.58 -1.24
C GLN A 164 -2.71 -38.43 -0.91
N GLN A 165 -3.15 -37.18 -1.06
CA GLN A 165 -2.34 -36.01 -0.72
C GLN A 165 -2.16 -35.84 0.80
N ILE A 166 -3.18 -36.18 1.60
CA ILE A 166 -3.10 -36.26 3.07
C ILE A 166 -2.12 -37.36 3.47
N GLN A 167 -2.15 -38.53 2.83
CA GLN A 167 -1.22 -39.63 3.09
C GLN A 167 0.23 -39.23 2.72
N LEU A 168 0.42 -38.50 1.61
CA LEU A 168 1.72 -37.95 1.23
C LEU A 168 2.21 -36.90 2.25
N LEU A 169 1.34 -35.97 2.66
CA LEU A 169 1.65 -34.96 3.67
C LEU A 169 1.90 -35.58 5.06
N GLN A 170 1.20 -36.66 5.42
CA GLN A 170 1.45 -37.45 6.63
C GLN A 170 2.78 -38.21 6.54
N SER A 171 3.15 -38.72 5.36
CA SER A 171 4.48 -39.30 5.12
C SER A 171 5.58 -38.24 5.25
N GLN A 172 5.38 -37.04 4.70
CA GLN A 172 6.31 -35.92 4.83
C GLN A 172 6.39 -35.39 6.27
N LEU A 173 5.27 -35.35 7.00
CA LEU A 173 5.21 -34.98 8.41
C LEU A 173 5.88 -36.01 9.31
N SER A 174 5.71 -37.31 9.05
CA SER A 174 6.39 -38.36 9.82
C SER A 174 7.87 -38.44 9.49
N GLU A 175 8.28 -38.19 8.25
CA GLU A 175 9.69 -38.02 7.86
C GLU A 175 10.30 -36.74 8.49
N ALA A 176 9.56 -35.63 8.54
CA ALA A 176 9.97 -34.41 9.23
C ALA A 176 10.04 -34.61 10.76
N GLN A 177 9.08 -35.34 11.36
CA GLN A 177 9.14 -35.73 12.78
C GLN A 177 10.33 -36.66 13.06
N GLN A 178 10.68 -37.56 12.14
CA GLN A 178 11.91 -38.37 12.24
C GLN A 178 13.17 -37.50 12.17
N ARG A 179 13.23 -36.51 11.27
CA ARG A 179 14.33 -35.53 11.22
C ARG A 179 14.44 -34.72 12.52
N ILE A 180 13.30 -34.30 13.09
CA ILE A 180 13.24 -33.59 14.38
C ILE A 180 13.66 -34.51 15.55
N TYR A 181 13.28 -35.78 15.55
CA TYR A 181 13.70 -36.75 16.58
C TYR A 181 15.17 -37.18 16.49
N GLN A 182 15.83 -36.95 15.34
CA GLN A 182 17.26 -37.22 15.16
C GLN A 182 18.15 -36.01 15.55
N GLN A 183 17.58 -34.84 15.80
CA GLN A 183 18.31 -33.70 16.38
C GLN A 183 18.04 -33.59 17.89
N PRO A 184 19.08 -33.44 18.74
CA PRO A 184 18.88 -33.27 20.18
C PRO A 184 18.21 -31.93 20.51
N LEU A 185 16.92 -31.98 20.85
CA LEU A 185 16.15 -30.84 21.36
C LEU A 185 16.66 -30.42 22.75
N ILE A 186 17.48 -29.38 22.79
CA ILE A 186 17.67 -28.54 23.98
C ILE A 186 17.16 -27.13 23.65
N MET A 187 16.28 -26.61 24.49
CA MET A 187 15.64 -25.32 24.26
C MET A 187 16.61 -24.14 24.42
N GLY A 188 16.45 -23.13 23.56
CA GLY A 188 16.84 -21.74 23.85
C GLY A 188 18.21 -21.28 23.34
N ASN A 189 19.15 -22.20 23.10
CA ASN A 189 20.40 -21.91 22.39
C ASN A 189 20.49 -22.82 21.17
N ASP A 190 20.67 -22.24 19.99
CA ASP A 190 21.19 -22.99 18.86
C ASP A 190 22.60 -23.49 19.26
N PRO A 191 22.81 -24.81 19.41
CA PRO A 191 24.07 -25.34 19.89
C PRO A 191 25.20 -25.01 18.93
N ASP A 192 24.92 -24.90 17.63
CA ASP A 192 25.94 -24.69 16.60
C ASP A 192 26.51 -23.28 16.68
N PHE A 193 25.68 -22.24 16.83
CA PHE A 193 26.18 -20.87 17.04
C PHE A 193 26.88 -20.68 18.39
N THR A 194 26.39 -21.33 19.45
CA THR A 194 27.01 -21.25 20.77
C THR A 194 28.37 -21.96 20.79
N GLN A 195 28.45 -23.15 20.20
CA GLN A 195 29.71 -23.87 20.00
C GLN A 195 30.64 -23.12 19.03
N ARG A 196 30.11 -22.46 18.00
CA ARG A 196 30.91 -21.63 17.08
C ARG A 196 31.54 -20.44 17.79
N ILE A 197 30.82 -19.77 18.70
CA ILE A 197 31.39 -18.69 19.53
C ILE A 197 32.50 -19.24 20.43
N VAL A 198 32.27 -20.35 21.14
CA VAL A 198 33.30 -20.99 22.00
C VAL A 198 34.52 -21.47 21.19
N HIS A 199 34.29 -22.00 19.99
CA HIS A 199 35.36 -22.43 19.08
C HIS A 199 36.18 -21.23 18.58
N LEU A 200 35.53 -20.15 18.12
CA LEU A 200 36.20 -18.91 17.73
C LEU A 200 36.90 -18.22 18.92
N GLU A 201 36.40 -18.40 20.14
CA GLU A 201 37.08 -17.96 21.37
C GLU A 201 38.38 -18.73 21.60
N ASN A 202 38.34 -20.05 21.48
CA ASN A 202 39.51 -20.93 21.62
C ASN A 202 40.53 -20.69 20.49
N GLU A 203 40.08 -20.41 19.26
CA GLU A 203 40.97 -19.98 18.16
C GLU A 203 41.61 -18.61 18.44
N VAL A 204 40.86 -17.65 19.00
CA VAL A 204 41.41 -16.34 19.41
C VAL A 204 42.43 -16.46 20.53
N THR A 205 42.29 -17.41 21.47
CA THR A 205 43.31 -17.64 22.50
C THR A 205 44.54 -18.35 21.92
N ALA A 206 44.35 -19.42 21.15
CA ALA A 206 45.45 -20.14 20.50
C ALA A 206 46.29 -19.22 19.58
N LYS A 207 45.64 -18.37 18.78
CA LYS A 207 46.33 -17.39 17.90
C LYS A 207 47.04 -16.28 18.67
N LYS A 208 46.61 -15.94 19.90
CA LYS A 208 47.36 -15.01 20.79
C LYS A 208 48.60 -15.69 21.37
N GLU A 209 48.49 -16.96 21.75
CA GLU A 209 49.59 -17.77 22.28
C GLU A 209 50.64 -18.03 21.21
N GLU A 210 50.24 -18.31 19.97
CA GLU A 210 51.12 -18.43 18.79
C GLU A 210 51.90 -17.11 18.54
N ILE A 211 51.24 -15.95 18.62
CA ILE A 211 51.92 -14.64 18.53
C ILE A 211 52.88 -14.40 19.70
N ALA A 212 52.55 -14.86 20.91
CA ALA A 212 53.42 -14.73 22.07
C ALA A 212 54.69 -15.59 21.90
N ALA A 213 54.54 -16.85 21.49
CA ALA A 213 55.65 -17.76 21.21
C ALA A 213 56.55 -17.26 20.07
N LEU A 214 55.97 -16.75 18.98
CA LEU A 214 56.76 -16.16 17.87
C LEU A 214 57.51 -14.89 18.30
N ARG A 215 56.96 -14.08 19.21
CA ARG A 215 57.68 -12.93 19.79
C ARG A 215 58.82 -13.37 20.70
N GLU A 216 58.62 -14.39 21.52
CA GLU A 216 59.66 -14.95 22.38
C GLU A 216 60.80 -15.56 21.56
N GLN A 217 60.49 -16.28 20.48
CA GLN A 217 61.47 -16.77 19.52
C GLN A 217 62.25 -15.64 18.83
N LEU A 218 61.57 -14.56 18.41
CA LEU A 218 62.22 -13.36 17.84
C LEU A 218 63.17 -12.70 18.86
N VAL A 219 62.80 -12.62 20.13
CA VAL A 219 63.66 -12.08 21.20
C VAL A 219 64.86 -12.98 21.48
N LEU A 220 64.70 -14.31 21.48
CA LEU A 220 65.82 -15.24 21.60
C LEU A 220 66.79 -15.10 20.42
N LEU A 221 66.28 -15.09 19.18
CA LEU A 221 67.09 -14.91 17.97
C LEU A 221 67.85 -13.57 17.97
N GLN A 222 67.22 -12.49 18.45
CA GLN A 222 67.88 -11.18 18.58
C GLN A 222 68.97 -11.13 19.67
N SER A 223 69.04 -12.12 20.56
CA SER A 223 70.01 -12.19 21.67
C SER A 223 71.24 -13.08 21.39
N THR A 224 71.30 -13.79 20.25
CA THR A 224 72.44 -14.66 19.90
C THR A 224 73.46 -13.94 19.00
N GLU A 225 74.72 -13.90 19.40
CA GLU A 225 75.79 -13.09 18.75
C GLU A 225 76.33 -13.64 17.41
N THR A 226 75.64 -14.58 16.75
CA THR A 226 76.06 -15.16 15.47
C THR A 226 75.63 -14.33 14.26
N LYS A 227 76.58 -13.79 13.47
CA LYS A 227 76.31 -12.61 12.61
C LYS A 227 75.98 -12.82 11.12
N VAL A 228 75.73 -14.04 10.63
CA VAL A 228 75.74 -14.30 9.16
C VAL A 228 74.45 -14.87 8.53
N LEU A 229 73.55 -15.52 9.29
CA LEU A 229 72.28 -16.06 8.74
C LEU A 229 71.00 -15.44 9.35
N LEU A 230 71.13 -14.71 10.45
CA LEU A 230 70.00 -14.21 11.25
C LEU A 230 69.06 -13.17 10.58
N PRO A 231 69.48 -12.27 9.66
CA PRO A 231 68.56 -11.27 9.10
C PRO A 231 67.39 -11.86 8.30
N GLU A 232 67.63 -12.95 7.57
CA GLU A 232 66.63 -13.58 6.70
C GLU A 232 65.66 -14.45 7.51
N GLU A 233 66.16 -15.21 8.49
CA GLU A 233 65.34 -15.93 9.48
C GLU A 233 64.48 -14.97 10.33
N ILE A 234 65.03 -13.82 10.75
CA ILE A 234 64.26 -12.77 11.44
C ILE A 234 63.20 -12.17 10.52
N ALA A 235 63.50 -11.95 9.24
CA ALA A 235 62.51 -11.45 8.27
C ALA A 235 61.37 -12.46 8.04
N GLU A 236 61.69 -13.75 7.93
CA GLU A 236 60.71 -14.82 7.80
C GLU A 236 59.84 -14.96 9.06
N LYS A 237 60.44 -14.95 10.26
CA LYS A 237 59.70 -14.95 11.53
C LYS A 237 58.81 -13.71 11.72
N ASN A 238 59.22 -12.54 11.23
CA ASN A 238 58.37 -11.35 11.20
C ASN A 238 57.22 -11.46 10.19
N LYS A 239 57.43 -12.14 9.05
CA LYS A 239 56.39 -12.45 8.06
C LYS A 239 55.37 -13.44 8.62
N GLU A 240 55.81 -14.50 9.28
CA GLU A 240 54.94 -15.43 10.03
C GLU A 240 54.12 -14.69 11.09
N LEU A 241 54.78 -13.86 11.93
CA LEU A 241 54.10 -13.08 12.98
C LEU A 241 53.03 -12.13 12.40
N ASN A 242 53.31 -11.48 11.26
CA ASN A 242 52.32 -10.64 10.58
C ASN A 242 51.16 -11.45 9.99
N ASN A 243 51.43 -12.64 9.45
CA ASN A 243 50.37 -13.54 8.96
C ASN A 243 49.45 -14.01 10.10
N VAL A 244 49.99 -14.52 11.20
CA VAL A 244 49.21 -14.96 12.37
C VAL A 244 48.44 -13.78 12.99
N ARG A 245 49.01 -12.57 12.97
CA ARG A 245 48.33 -11.34 13.41
C ARG A 245 47.14 -10.98 12.52
N ASN A 246 47.26 -11.12 11.20
CA ASN A 246 46.15 -10.92 10.26
C ASN A 246 45.05 -11.98 10.43
N GLU A 247 45.43 -13.24 10.68
CA GLU A 247 44.47 -14.30 11.01
C GLU A 247 43.74 -14.03 12.32
N LEU A 248 44.45 -13.58 13.37
CA LEU A 248 43.83 -13.21 14.64
C LEU A 248 42.78 -12.11 14.48
N GLU A 249 43.04 -11.07 13.67
CA GLU A 249 42.03 -10.03 13.39
C GLU A 249 40.86 -10.56 12.56
N ARG A 250 41.08 -11.51 11.64
CA ARG A 250 39.99 -12.21 10.92
C ARG A 250 39.11 -12.99 11.90
N VAL A 251 39.68 -13.86 12.73
CA VAL A 251 38.91 -14.69 13.68
C VAL A 251 38.20 -13.81 14.72
N LYS A 252 38.81 -12.70 15.18
CA LYS A 252 38.12 -11.70 16.03
C LYS A 252 36.91 -11.08 15.33
N LYS A 253 37.03 -10.72 14.04
CA LYS A 253 35.93 -10.16 13.26
C LYS A 253 34.80 -11.17 13.10
N ASP A 254 35.12 -12.41 12.76
CA ASP A 254 34.15 -13.50 12.58
C ASP A 254 33.46 -13.85 13.92
N LYS A 255 34.19 -13.84 15.03
CA LYS A 255 33.62 -13.92 16.39
C LYS A 255 32.66 -12.76 16.63
N GLY A 256 33.07 -11.52 16.37
CA GLY A 256 32.25 -10.33 16.56
C GLY A 256 30.94 -10.36 15.76
N ILE A 257 30.99 -10.81 14.50
CA ILE A 257 29.81 -11.02 13.65
C ILE A 257 28.90 -12.11 14.26
N THR A 258 29.47 -13.24 14.67
CA THR A 258 28.70 -14.37 15.23
C THR A 258 28.03 -13.98 16.56
N THR A 259 28.72 -13.29 17.46
CA THR A 259 28.15 -12.75 18.71
C THR A 259 27.11 -11.65 18.43
N GLY A 260 27.33 -10.81 17.42
CA GLY A 260 26.34 -9.83 16.96
C GLY A 260 25.05 -10.46 16.46
N LEU A 261 25.17 -11.57 15.70
CA LEU A 261 24.02 -12.33 15.22
C LEU A 261 23.25 -13.00 16.37
N VAL A 262 23.94 -13.65 17.30
CA VAL A 262 23.29 -14.28 18.47
C VAL A 262 22.58 -13.25 19.34
N THR A 263 23.18 -12.10 19.62
CA THR A 263 22.54 -11.02 20.39
C THR A 263 21.38 -10.34 19.65
N GLN A 264 21.42 -10.27 18.31
CA GLN A 264 20.28 -9.86 17.49
C GLN A 264 19.15 -10.89 17.57
N MET A 265 19.44 -12.18 17.39
CA MET A 265 18.45 -13.26 17.50
C MET A 265 17.81 -13.34 18.90
N GLN A 266 18.58 -13.09 19.98
CA GLN A 266 18.04 -13.02 21.34
C GLN A 266 17.09 -11.83 21.54
N ARG A 267 17.40 -10.65 20.97
CA ARG A 267 16.49 -9.49 20.98
C ARG A 267 15.23 -9.76 20.16
N ASP A 268 15.37 -10.37 18.99
CA ASP A 268 14.25 -10.72 18.12
C ASP A 268 13.36 -11.81 18.75
N MET A 269 13.95 -12.78 19.47
CA MET A 269 13.20 -13.76 20.27
C MET A 269 12.44 -13.08 21.40
N SER A 270 13.10 -12.20 22.17
CA SER A 270 12.45 -11.45 23.26
C SER A 270 11.29 -10.56 22.76
N SER A 271 11.41 -9.99 21.56
CA SER A 271 10.32 -9.23 20.93
C SER A 271 9.16 -10.11 20.47
N LYS A 272 9.46 -11.34 19.98
CA LYS A 272 8.46 -12.36 19.65
C LYS A 272 7.77 -12.86 20.92
N ASP A 273 8.49 -13.12 22.01
CA ASP A 273 7.92 -13.53 23.30
C ASP A 273 7.02 -12.45 23.92
N SER A 274 7.39 -11.17 23.79
CA SER A 274 6.52 -10.04 24.15
C SER A 274 5.24 -10.02 23.31
N THR A 275 5.33 -10.34 22.01
CA THR A 275 4.19 -10.42 21.09
C THR A 275 3.30 -11.64 21.38
N ILE A 276 3.88 -12.81 21.64
CA ILE A 276 3.19 -14.02 22.12
C ILE A 276 2.47 -13.72 23.45
N SER A 277 3.10 -12.98 24.36
CA SER A 277 2.50 -12.56 25.62
C SER A 277 1.32 -11.60 25.41
N LYS A 278 1.37 -10.71 24.41
CA LYS A 278 0.23 -9.86 24.01
C LYS A 278 -0.93 -10.71 23.47
N PHE A 279 -0.66 -11.58 22.50
CA PHE A 279 -1.68 -12.49 21.96
C PHE A 279 -2.25 -13.45 23.03
N THR A 280 -1.45 -13.87 24.01
CA THR A 280 -1.93 -14.70 25.13
C THR A 280 -2.96 -13.96 25.98
N ARG A 281 -2.71 -12.67 26.30
CA ARG A 281 -3.68 -11.82 27.01
C ARG A 281 -4.94 -11.57 26.17
N GLU A 282 -4.78 -11.35 24.86
CA GLU A 282 -5.89 -11.15 23.93
C GLU A 282 -6.78 -12.41 23.82
N ILE A 283 -6.18 -13.59 23.76
CA ILE A 283 -6.86 -14.89 23.85
C ILE A 283 -7.59 -15.04 25.19
N GLU A 284 -7.02 -14.56 26.31
CA GLU A 284 -7.69 -14.58 27.61
C GLU A 284 -8.89 -13.63 27.68
N THR A 285 -8.80 -12.43 27.08
CA THR A 285 -9.95 -11.50 26.96
C THR A 285 -11.04 -12.07 26.06
N LEU A 286 -10.70 -12.63 24.89
CA LEU A 286 -11.66 -13.28 24.00
C LEU A 286 -12.31 -14.52 24.66
N LYS A 287 -11.56 -15.29 25.46
CA LYS A 287 -12.13 -16.38 26.29
C LYS A 287 -13.03 -15.86 27.41
N LYS A 288 -12.88 -14.63 27.88
CA LYS A 288 -13.80 -14.00 28.83
C LYS A 288 -15.08 -13.57 28.11
N GLU A 289 -14.97 -12.87 26.98
CA GLU A 289 -16.11 -12.47 26.15
C GLU A 289 -16.92 -13.67 25.66
N LEU A 290 -16.27 -14.77 25.26
CA LEU A 290 -16.95 -16.00 24.86
C LEU A 290 -17.78 -16.59 26.02
N ARG A 291 -17.26 -16.58 27.25
CA ARG A 291 -18.02 -17.01 28.45
C ARG A 291 -19.18 -16.06 28.77
N GLU A 292 -19.01 -14.76 28.52
CA GLU A 292 -20.09 -13.77 28.67
C GLU A 292 -21.16 -13.94 27.58
N ARG A 293 -20.78 -14.27 26.34
CA ARG A 293 -21.69 -14.63 25.23
C ARG A 293 -22.41 -15.96 25.50
N ASP A 294 -21.72 -16.99 25.99
CA ASP A 294 -22.32 -18.28 26.37
C ASP A 294 -23.32 -18.15 27.51
N THR A 295 -23.02 -17.31 28.52
CA THR A 295 -23.98 -17.03 29.60
C THR A 295 -25.18 -16.20 29.11
N GLN A 296 -24.99 -15.30 28.14
CA GLN A 296 -26.10 -14.63 27.44
C GLN A 296 -26.94 -15.62 26.62
N ILE A 297 -26.33 -16.50 25.82
CA ILE A 297 -27.01 -17.54 25.03
C ILE A 297 -27.76 -18.50 25.96
N THR A 298 -27.15 -18.93 27.07
CA THR A 298 -27.79 -19.76 28.09
C THR A 298 -28.99 -19.05 28.71
N THR A 299 -28.87 -17.74 28.98
CA THR A 299 -29.97 -16.91 29.51
C THR A 299 -31.09 -16.71 28.48
N ILE A 300 -30.77 -16.52 27.19
CA ILE A 300 -31.74 -16.42 26.10
C ILE A 300 -32.45 -17.76 25.89
N THR A 301 -31.70 -18.87 25.88
CA THR A 301 -32.22 -20.23 25.76
C THR A 301 -33.12 -20.58 26.96
N ALA A 302 -32.75 -20.19 28.18
CA ALA A 302 -33.59 -20.33 29.37
C ALA A 302 -34.83 -19.40 29.35
N LYS A 303 -34.78 -18.26 28.65
CA LYS A 303 -35.96 -17.40 28.40
C LYS A 303 -36.87 -17.99 27.32
N LEU A 304 -36.31 -18.64 26.29
CA LEU A 304 -37.06 -19.35 25.24
C LEU A 304 -37.74 -20.61 25.77
N ASN A 305 -37.05 -21.35 26.65
CA ASN A 305 -37.51 -22.59 27.26
C ASN A 305 -38.35 -22.40 28.54
N LYS A 306 -38.85 -21.19 28.81
CA LYS A 306 -39.92 -21.02 29.81
C LYS A 306 -41.24 -21.47 29.20
N PRO A 307 -41.84 -22.59 29.66
CA PRO A 307 -43.11 -23.06 29.10
C PRO A 307 -44.20 -22.02 29.39
N LYS A 308 -44.84 -21.54 28.33
CA LYS A 308 -46.11 -20.83 28.43
C LYS A 308 -47.20 -21.87 28.21
N ASP A 309 -47.62 -22.51 29.29
CA ASP A 309 -48.67 -23.53 29.26
C ASP A 309 -49.92 -22.98 28.57
N THR A 310 -50.26 -23.59 27.43
CA THR A 310 -51.54 -23.41 26.74
C THR A 310 -52.06 -24.80 26.37
N PRO A 311 -53.14 -25.29 27.00
CA PRO A 311 -53.50 -26.71 27.00
C PRO A 311 -54.30 -27.11 25.75
N ARG A 312 -53.76 -26.86 24.55
CA ARG A 312 -54.55 -26.96 23.29
C ARG A 312 -53.98 -27.89 22.21
N THR A 313 -52.92 -28.63 22.50
CA THR A 313 -52.25 -29.53 21.54
C THR A 313 -52.13 -30.98 22.02
N THR A 314 -52.65 -31.30 23.21
CA THR A 314 -52.78 -32.66 23.75
C THR A 314 -54.16 -33.24 23.42
N GLU A 315 -55.24 -32.49 23.62
CA GLU A 315 -56.62 -32.93 23.34
C GLU A 315 -56.83 -33.35 21.87
N ASP A 316 -56.26 -32.61 20.90
CA ASP A 316 -56.35 -32.92 19.47
C ASP A 316 -55.57 -34.18 19.05
N LYS A 317 -54.61 -34.65 19.86
CA LYS A 317 -53.90 -35.91 19.62
C LYS A 317 -54.69 -37.09 20.19
N ASP A 318 -55.14 -36.98 21.44
CA ASP A 318 -55.96 -37.99 22.10
C ASP A 318 -57.30 -38.22 21.37
N ALA A 319 -57.89 -37.18 20.78
CA ALA A 319 -59.10 -37.30 19.97
C ALA A 319 -58.89 -38.14 18.69
N ARG A 320 -57.78 -37.89 17.98
CA ARG A 320 -57.43 -38.62 16.75
C ARG A 320 -57.07 -40.07 17.02
N GLU A 321 -56.39 -40.35 18.12
CA GLU A 321 -56.05 -41.73 18.52
C GLU A 321 -57.30 -42.54 18.90
N LYS A 322 -58.27 -41.92 19.60
CA LYS A 322 -59.57 -42.54 19.92
C LYS A 322 -60.43 -42.80 18.68
N GLU A 323 -60.44 -41.92 17.68
CA GLU A 323 -61.10 -42.20 16.39
C GLU A 323 -60.44 -43.37 15.64
N LEU A 324 -59.10 -43.44 15.62
CA LEU A 324 -58.37 -44.52 14.96
C LEU A 324 -58.67 -45.89 15.57
N ILE A 325 -58.79 -45.96 16.91
CA ILE A 325 -59.17 -47.17 17.65
C ILE A 325 -60.63 -47.54 17.37
N SER A 326 -61.55 -46.56 17.37
CA SER A 326 -62.97 -46.79 17.07
C SER A 326 -63.19 -47.35 15.65
N LEU A 327 -62.48 -46.83 14.66
CA LEU A 327 -62.55 -47.30 13.27
C LEU A 327 -62.00 -48.72 13.10
N ARG A 328 -60.88 -49.05 13.76
CA ARG A 328 -60.33 -50.42 13.76
C ARG A 328 -61.29 -51.43 14.40
N GLN A 329 -61.97 -51.06 15.49
CA GLN A 329 -62.92 -51.94 16.17
C GLN A 329 -64.21 -52.16 15.36
N LYS A 330 -64.69 -51.13 14.64
CA LYS A 330 -65.81 -51.26 13.69
C LYS A 330 -65.48 -52.16 12.49
N PHE A 331 -64.26 -52.07 11.94
CA PHE A 331 -63.85 -52.90 10.81
C PHE A 331 -63.83 -54.40 11.20
N LYS A 332 -63.26 -54.73 12.36
CA LYS A 332 -63.22 -56.12 12.87
C LYS A 332 -64.61 -56.67 13.24
N SER A 333 -65.55 -55.82 13.62
CA SER A 333 -66.96 -56.20 13.81
C SER A 333 -67.72 -56.45 12.50
N ALA A 334 -67.29 -55.87 11.38
CA ALA A 334 -67.90 -56.09 10.07
C ALA A 334 -67.41 -57.41 9.44
N GLU A 335 -66.11 -57.67 9.54
CA GLU A 335 -65.44 -58.86 9.03
C GLU A 335 -66.02 -60.17 9.60
N ASN A 336 -66.23 -60.24 10.93
CA ASN A 336 -66.83 -61.41 11.58
C ASN A 336 -68.27 -61.69 11.10
N LYS A 337 -69.08 -60.64 10.83
CA LYS A 337 -70.48 -60.80 10.39
C LYS A 337 -70.59 -61.30 8.96
N THR A 338 -69.63 -60.98 8.09
CA THR A 338 -69.57 -61.53 6.73
C THR A 338 -69.16 -63.00 6.71
N GLN A 339 -68.40 -63.48 7.70
CA GLN A 339 -68.02 -64.89 7.81
C GLN A 339 -69.22 -65.76 8.23
N GLU A 340 -69.95 -65.37 9.29
CA GLU A 340 -71.14 -66.11 9.77
C GLU A 340 -72.26 -66.23 8.72
N GLN A 341 -72.38 -65.25 7.81
CA GLN A 341 -73.36 -65.32 6.72
C GLN A 341 -72.98 -66.31 5.60
N GLN A 342 -71.70 -66.62 5.39
CA GLN A 342 -71.29 -67.59 4.36
C GLN A 342 -71.52 -69.04 4.81
N ASP A 343 -71.31 -69.35 6.08
CA ASP A 343 -71.50 -70.70 6.62
C ASP A 343 -73.00 -71.11 6.66
N LEU A 344 -73.90 -70.15 6.90
CA LEU A 344 -75.35 -70.39 6.89
C LEU A 344 -75.92 -70.69 5.49
N ILE A 345 -75.23 -70.26 4.42
CA ILE A 345 -75.67 -70.48 3.03
C ILE A 345 -75.33 -71.90 2.56
N LYS A 346 -74.20 -72.49 2.97
CA LYS A 346 -73.85 -73.88 2.64
C LYS A 346 -74.88 -74.89 3.19
N VAL A 347 -75.24 -74.76 4.47
CA VAL A 347 -76.18 -75.69 5.14
C VAL A 347 -77.59 -75.66 4.53
N LYS A 348 -78.01 -74.56 3.88
CA LYS A 348 -79.31 -74.47 3.22
C LYS A 348 -79.38 -75.13 1.84
N ALA A 349 -78.26 -75.33 1.16
CA ALA A 349 -78.24 -75.96 -0.16
C ALA A 349 -78.49 -77.48 -0.07
N GLU A 350 -77.83 -78.14 0.88
CA GLU A 350 -77.85 -79.61 1.03
C GLU A 350 -79.22 -80.18 1.47
N LEU A 351 -80.11 -79.34 2.03
CA LEU A 351 -81.44 -79.74 2.48
C LEU A 351 -82.50 -79.80 1.34
N ILE A 352 -82.30 -79.08 0.23
CA ILE A 352 -83.31 -78.92 -0.83
C ILE A 352 -83.28 -80.10 -1.82
N ASP A 353 -82.10 -80.65 -2.10
CA ASP A 353 -81.95 -81.72 -3.11
C ASP A 353 -82.49 -83.07 -2.64
N VAL A 354 -82.48 -83.35 -1.32
CA VAL A 354 -83.07 -84.57 -0.74
C VAL A 354 -84.60 -84.60 -0.89
N GLN A 355 -85.29 -83.45 -0.81
CA GLN A 355 -86.76 -83.39 -0.86
C GLN A 355 -87.36 -83.47 -2.26
N ARG A 356 -86.56 -83.42 -3.33
CA ARG A 356 -87.04 -83.50 -4.72
C ARG A 356 -87.11 -84.93 -5.26
N ALA A 357 -86.30 -85.85 -4.76
CA ALA A 357 -86.26 -87.24 -5.22
C ALA A 357 -87.48 -88.07 -4.77
N GLU A 358 -88.04 -87.78 -3.58
CA GLU A 358 -89.09 -88.60 -2.95
C GLU A 358 -90.46 -88.50 -3.66
N ARG A 359 -90.80 -87.33 -4.21
CA ARG A 359 -92.17 -87.08 -4.75
C ARG A 359 -92.39 -87.61 -6.17
N MET A 360 -91.31 -87.91 -6.90
CA MET A 360 -91.39 -88.28 -8.32
C MET A 360 -91.84 -89.73 -8.54
N VAL A 361 -91.50 -90.63 -7.62
CA VAL A 361 -91.76 -92.08 -7.75
C VAL A 361 -93.20 -92.47 -7.40
N ARG A 362 -93.96 -91.61 -6.72
CA ARG A 362 -95.32 -91.94 -6.24
C ARG A 362 -96.45 -91.70 -7.25
N VAL A 363 -96.21 -90.89 -8.29
CA VAL A 363 -97.27 -90.41 -9.20
C VAL A 363 -97.48 -91.33 -10.40
N ASP A 364 -96.42 -91.93 -10.94
CA ASP A 364 -96.48 -92.68 -12.20
C ASP A 364 -97.23 -94.04 -12.09
N MET A 365 -97.33 -94.59 -10.87
CA MET A 365 -97.99 -95.89 -10.64
C MET A 365 -99.53 -95.82 -10.66
N GLU A 366 -100.11 -94.65 -10.39
CA GLU A 366 -101.57 -94.46 -10.29
C GLU A 366 -102.23 -94.15 -11.65
N GLN A 367 -101.46 -93.64 -12.62
CA GLN A 367 -101.97 -93.16 -13.91
C GLN A 367 -102.24 -94.24 -14.97
N ALA A 368 -101.88 -95.51 -14.74
CA ALA A 368 -102.09 -96.57 -15.73
C ALA A 368 -103.56 -97.02 -15.85
N SER A 369 -104.30 -97.11 -14.74
CA SER A 369 -105.59 -97.82 -14.67
C SER A 369 -106.81 -96.97 -15.05
N LYS A 370 -106.83 -95.68 -14.70
CA LYS A 370 -107.91 -94.74 -15.10
C LYS A 370 -108.00 -94.44 -16.61
N LYS A 371 -107.39 -95.25 -17.49
CA LYS A 371 -107.47 -95.08 -18.95
C LYS A 371 -108.84 -95.45 -19.53
N SER A 372 -109.68 -96.20 -18.81
CA SER A 372 -111.05 -96.51 -19.25
C SER A 372 -112.06 -95.37 -19.02
N GLU A 373 -111.96 -94.64 -17.90
CA GLU A 373 -112.71 -93.38 -17.66
C GLU A 373 -112.45 -92.35 -18.79
N ARG A 374 -111.27 -92.39 -19.42
CA ARG A 374 -110.80 -91.33 -20.33
C ARG A 374 -111.52 -91.21 -21.66
N PHE A 375 -112.41 -92.12 -22.06
CA PHE A 375 -113.18 -91.97 -23.30
C PHE A 375 -114.52 -91.26 -23.10
N HIS A 376 -115.29 -91.63 -22.07
CA HIS A 376 -116.49 -90.89 -21.67
C HIS A 376 -116.11 -89.50 -21.15
N SER A 377 -115.07 -89.43 -20.30
CA SER A 377 -114.49 -88.15 -19.91
C SER A 377 -113.94 -87.37 -21.11
N ARG A 378 -113.55 -87.99 -22.25
CA ARG A 378 -112.98 -87.27 -23.40
C ARG A 378 -113.92 -86.22 -23.95
N ILE A 379 -115.22 -86.53 -24.06
CA ILE A 379 -116.20 -85.66 -24.72
C ILE A 379 -116.60 -84.51 -23.78
N VAL A 380 -116.94 -84.82 -22.52
CA VAL A 380 -117.15 -83.82 -21.46
C VAL A 380 -115.92 -82.94 -21.26
N GLN A 381 -114.71 -83.53 -21.28
CA GLN A 381 -113.44 -82.82 -21.25
C GLN A 381 -113.24 -81.94 -22.49
N THR A 382 -113.71 -82.31 -23.68
CA THR A 382 -113.54 -81.47 -24.88
C THR A 382 -114.47 -80.25 -24.86
N ALA A 383 -115.69 -80.37 -24.34
CA ALA A 383 -116.60 -79.23 -24.17
C ALA A 383 -116.17 -78.30 -23.01
N PHE A 384 -115.80 -78.88 -21.85
CA PHE A 384 -115.56 -78.14 -20.61
C PHE A 384 -114.07 -77.94 -20.23
N SER A 385 -113.09 -78.32 -21.06
CA SER A 385 -111.67 -77.91 -20.88
C SER A 385 -111.30 -76.64 -21.64
N THR A 386 -112.27 -75.95 -22.25
CA THR A 386 -112.06 -74.58 -22.72
C THR A 386 -111.90 -73.67 -21.50
N PRO A 387 -110.75 -72.99 -21.30
CA PRO A 387 -110.49 -72.27 -20.05
C PRO A 387 -111.50 -71.14 -19.79
N GLY A 388 -112.31 -71.28 -18.74
CA GLY A 388 -113.28 -70.27 -18.30
C GLY A 388 -114.69 -70.79 -18.02
N ILE A 389 -115.05 -71.97 -18.55
CA ILE A 389 -116.36 -72.59 -18.31
C ILE A 389 -116.25 -73.55 -17.10
N LYS A 390 -117.11 -73.40 -16.09
CA LYS A 390 -117.15 -74.30 -14.92
C LYS A 390 -117.85 -75.61 -15.29
N ALA A 391 -117.27 -76.74 -14.85
CA ALA A 391 -117.86 -78.06 -15.04
C ALA A 391 -119.09 -78.28 -14.15
N PRO A 392 -120.21 -78.83 -14.66
CA PRO A 392 -121.35 -79.23 -13.84
C PRO A 392 -121.05 -80.42 -12.91
N GLU A 393 -121.70 -80.44 -11.74
CA GLU A 393 -121.44 -81.42 -10.66
C GLU A 393 -122.46 -82.59 -10.62
N ALA A 394 -123.33 -82.70 -11.63
CA ALA A 394 -124.32 -83.78 -11.78
C ALA A 394 -124.36 -84.30 -13.23
N GLU A 395 -124.99 -85.45 -13.47
CA GLU A 395 -125.09 -86.08 -14.81
C GLU A 395 -125.75 -85.14 -15.82
N ILE A 396 -124.96 -84.67 -16.79
CA ILE A 396 -125.36 -83.70 -17.81
C ILE A 396 -126.13 -84.44 -18.92
N SER A 397 -127.31 -83.93 -19.28
CA SER A 397 -128.05 -84.42 -20.44
C SER A 397 -127.39 -83.94 -21.75
N ASP A 398 -127.41 -84.77 -22.79
CA ASP A 398 -126.75 -84.49 -24.08
C ASP A 398 -127.15 -83.13 -24.69
N ASP A 399 -128.35 -82.60 -24.39
CA ASP A 399 -128.82 -81.29 -24.88
C ASP A 399 -128.08 -80.09 -24.25
N GLU A 400 -127.72 -80.13 -22.96
CA GLU A 400 -126.99 -79.02 -22.29
C GLU A 400 -125.52 -78.93 -22.77
N LEU A 401 -124.97 -80.06 -23.21
CA LEU A 401 -123.63 -80.15 -23.79
C LEU A 401 -123.54 -79.39 -25.14
N VAL A 402 -124.64 -79.31 -25.89
CA VAL A 402 -124.68 -78.66 -27.21
C VAL A 402 -124.67 -77.13 -27.11
N GLU A 403 -125.34 -76.54 -26.12
CA GLU A 403 -125.43 -75.07 -26.00
C GLU A 403 -124.10 -74.45 -25.52
N THR A 404 -123.35 -75.14 -24.68
CA THR A 404 -122.01 -74.71 -24.24
C THR A 404 -121.00 -74.73 -25.40
N LEU A 405 -121.10 -75.71 -26.31
CA LEU A 405 -120.27 -75.79 -27.51
C LEU A 405 -120.51 -74.61 -28.48
N LYS A 406 -121.72 -74.06 -28.58
CA LYS A 406 -121.99 -72.84 -29.38
C LYS A 406 -121.21 -71.63 -28.87
N LYS A 407 -121.22 -71.38 -27.56
CA LYS A 407 -120.54 -70.22 -26.97
C LYS A 407 -119.02 -70.25 -27.20
N VAL A 408 -118.42 -71.43 -27.15
CA VAL A 408 -116.99 -71.64 -27.46
C VAL A 408 -116.67 -71.31 -28.93
N ILE A 409 -117.62 -71.51 -29.86
CA ILE A 409 -117.44 -71.14 -31.27
C ILE A 409 -117.43 -69.61 -31.43
N ASP A 410 -118.33 -68.89 -30.76
CA ASP A 410 -118.39 -67.42 -30.84
C ASP A 410 -117.12 -66.77 -30.27
N GLU A 411 -116.70 -67.15 -29.05
CA GLU A 411 -115.45 -66.66 -28.42
C GLU A 411 -114.22 -66.93 -29.32
N ARG A 412 -114.18 -68.10 -29.95
CA ARG A 412 -113.14 -68.45 -30.93
C ARG A 412 -113.14 -67.50 -32.14
N THR A 413 -114.28 -67.05 -32.66
CA THR A 413 -114.30 -66.08 -33.77
C THR A 413 -113.74 -64.72 -33.37
N GLU A 414 -113.97 -64.27 -32.13
CA GLU A 414 -113.41 -63.02 -31.60
C GLU A 414 -111.88 -63.12 -31.44
N PHE A 415 -111.36 -64.24 -30.94
CA PHE A 415 -109.91 -64.49 -30.91
C PHE A 415 -109.28 -64.51 -32.30
N TYR A 416 -109.93 -65.10 -33.31
CA TYR A 416 -109.42 -65.05 -34.70
C TYR A 416 -109.33 -63.62 -35.24
N LYS A 417 -110.29 -62.76 -34.90
CA LYS A 417 -110.24 -61.33 -35.27
C LYS A 417 -109.05 -60.64 -34.61
N LYS A 418 -108.85 -60.87 -33.30
CA LYS A 418 -107.76 -60.27 -32.52
C LYS A 418 -106.36 -60.74 -32.97
N ILE A 419 -106.23 -62.00 -33.40
CA ILE A 419 -104.99 -62.52 -34.03
C ILE A 419 -104.72 -61.78 -35.34
N LYS A 420 -105.74 -61.59 -36.18
CA LYS A 420 -105.61 -60.88 -37.47
C LYS A 420 -105.21 -59.42 -37.30
N ASP A 421 -105.70 -58.75 -36.26
CA ASP A 421 -105.31 -57.38 -35.92
C ASP A 421 -103.83 -57.33 -35.47
N LEU A 422 -103.40 -58.28 -34.61
CA LEU A 422 -101.99 -58.41 -34.20
C LEU A 422 -101.03 -58.76 -35.37
N GLU A 423 -101.47 -59.55 -36.36
CA GLU A 423 -100.71 -59.80 -37.58
C GLU A 423 -100.53 -58.54 -38.44
N ALA A 424 -101.50 -57.61 -38.42
CA ALA A 424 -101.40 -56.33 -39.10
C ALA A 424 -100.41 -55.40 -38.37
N ASP A 425 -100.50 -55.31 -37.04
CA ASP A 425 -99.56 -54.56 -36.21
C ASP A 425 -98.12 -55.06 -36.34
N LEU A 426 -97.92 -56.40 -36.38
CA LEU A 426 -96.60 -57.00 -36.56
C LEU A 426 -95.99 -56.63 -37.92
N LYS A 427 -96.76 -56.65 -39.01
CA LYS A 427 -96.30 -56.17 -40.34
C LYS A 427 -95.98 -54.68 -40.33
N LEU A 428 -96.71 -53.87 -39.56
CA LEU A 428 -96.40 -52.46 -39.34
C LEU A 428 -95.07 -52.26 -38.58
N ALA A 429 -94.78 -53.10 -37.58
CA ALA A 429 -93.51 -53.13 -36.86
C ALA A 429 -92.33 -53.65 -37.71
N GLU A 430 -92.54 -54.66 -38.55
CA GLU A 430 -91.53 -55.17 -39.48
C GLU A 430 -91.16 -54.13 -40.55
N THR A 431 -92.15 -53.40 -41.07
CA THR A 431 -91.89 -52.33 -42.04
C THR A 431 -91.23 -51.10 -41.42
N SER A 432 -91.51 -50.76 -40.15
CA SER A 432 -90.82 -49.67 -39.44
C SER A 432 -89.38 -50.05 -39.07
N THR A 433 -89.14 -51.25 -38.55
CA THR A 433 -87.78 -51.76 -38.26
C THR A 433 -86.93 -51.93 -39.52
N SER A 434 -87.53 -52.35 -40.64
CA SER A 434 -86.86 -52.40 -41.95
C SER A 434 -86.43 -51.00 -42.46
N LYS A 435 -87.27 -49.97 -42.25
CA LYS A 435 -86.91 -48.57 -42.55
C LYS A 435 -85.75 -48.09 -41.67
N LEU A 436 -85.83 -48.29 -40.35
CA LEU A 436 -84.77 -47.96 -39.37
C LEU A 436 -83.44 -48.65 -39.70
N LYS A 437 -83.48 -49.92 -40.13
CA LYS A 437 -82.25 -50.64 -40.54
C LYS A 437 -81.60 -50.01 -41.78
N LYS A 438 -82.39 -49.47 -42.72
CA LYS A 438 -81.88 -48.76 -43.91
C LYS A 438 -81.31 -47.38 -43.57
N THR A 439 -81.95 -46.62 -42.69
CA THR A 439 -81.43 -45.29 -42.26
C THR A 439 -80.13 -45.43 -41.47
N ASN A 440 -80.05 -46.39 -40.53
CA ASN A 440 -78.82 -46.70 -39.79
C ASN A 440 -77.71 -47.19 -40.73
N GLY A 441 -78.04 -48.00 -41.75
CA GLY A 441 -77.09 -48.45 -42.76
C GLY A 441 -76.48 -47.28 -43.56
N LYS A 442 -77.31 -46.32 -43.97
CA LYS A 442 -76.86 -45.12 -44.71
C LYS A 442 -75.91 -44.26 -43.87
N LEU A 443 -76.24 -44.00 -42.60
CA LEU A 443 -75.34 -43.25 -41.71
C LEU A 443 -74.02 -44.02 -41.50
N ARG A 444 -74.07 -45.34 -41.31
CA ARG A 444 -72.86 -46.14 -41.14
C ARG A 444 -71.90 -45.97 -42.34
N SER A 445 -72.40 -46.08 -43.58
CA SER A 445 -71.56 -45.89 -44.77
C SER A 445 -70.91 -44.51 -44.82
N GLN A 446 -71.64 -43.45 -44.46
CA GLN A 446 -71.09 -42.08 -44.41
C GLN A 446 -69.98 -41.93 -43.35
N VAL A 447 -70.10 -42.60 -42.21
CA VAL A 447 -69.05 -42.61 -41.17
C VAL A 447 -67.82 -43.42 -41.64
N GLU A 448 -68.03 -44.52 -42.37
CA GLU A 448 -66.96 -45.36 -42.93
C GLU A 448 -66.19 -44.63 -44.05
N GLU A 449 -66.87 -43.78 -44.83
CA GLU A 449 -66.31 -42.86 -45.83
C GLU A 449 -65.43 -41.77 -45.18
N VAL A 450 -65.96 -41.04 -44.20
CA VAL A 450 -65.20 -40.03 -43.40
C VAL A 450 -63.95 -40.61 -42.76
N VAL A 451 -64.06 -41.81 -42.17
CA VAL A 451 -62.92 -42.52 -41.55
C VAL A 451 -61.86 -42.92 -42.59
N SER A 452 -62.26 -43.15 -43.84
CA SER A 452 -61.32 -43.46 -44.94
C SER A 452 -60.63 -42.20 -45.44
N HIS A 453 -61.38 -41.12 -45.67
CA HIS A 453 -60.82 -39.81 -46.05
C HIS A 453 -59.81 -39.27 -45.04
N LEU A 454 -60.08 -39.36 -43.73
CA LEU A 454 -59.14 -38.90 -42.68
C LEU A 454 -57.87 -39.77 -42.59
N LYS A 455 -57.92 -41.03 -43.05
CA LYS A 455 -56.71 -41.89 -43.14
C LYS A 455 -55.85 -41.55 -44.35
N GLU A 456 -56.49 -41.22 -45.48
CA GLU A 456 -55.79 -40.94 -46.75
C GLU A 456 -55.22 -39.51 -46.79
N ASN A 457 -56.01 -38.52 -46.36
CA ASN A 457 -55.64 -37.10 -46.38
C ASN A 457 -55.01 -36.61 -45.06
N GLY A 458 -54.92 -37.48 -44.05
CA GLY A 458 -54.40 -37.16 -42.72
C GLY A 458 -55.33 -36.32 -41.85
N PHE A 459 -54.93 -36.14 -40.60
CA PHE A 459 -55.72 -35.47 -39.54
C PHE A 459 -55.51 -33.95 -39.45
N SER A 460 -55.03 -33.30 -40.52
CA SER A 460 -54.79 -31.86 -40.53
C SER A 460 -56.05 -31.05 -40.19
N CYS A 461 -55.86 -29.86 -39.59
CA CYS A 461 -56.99 -29.04 -39.15
C CYS A 461 -57.96 -28.68 -40.29
N SER A 462 -57.45 -28.52 -41.53
CA SER A 462 -58.27 -28.32 -42.73
C SER A 462 -59.04 -29.57 -43.15
N SER A 463 -58.39 -30.74 -43.16
CA SER A 463 -58.99 -32.05 -43.47
C SER A 463 -60.16 -32.35 -42.51
N VAL A 464 -59.92 -32.24 -41.20
CA VAL A 464 -60.97 -32.48 -40.19
C VAL A 464 -62.14 -31.49 -40.32
N LYS A 465 -61.89 -30.21 -40.64
CA LYS A 465 -62.95 -29.21 -40.87
C LYS A 465 -63.78 -29.49 -42.14
N GLN A 466 -63.15 -29.99 -43.19
CA GLN A 466 -63.84 -30.41 -44.41
C GLN A 466 -64.76 -31.60 -44.10
N GLU A 467 -64.27 -32.62 -43.40
CA GLU A 467 -65.06 -33.80 -43.03
C GLU A 467 -66.18 -33.51 -42.02
N ILE A 468 -65.99 -32.58 -41.08
CA ILE A 468 -67.08 -32.03 -40.24
C ILE A 468 -68.16 -31.40 -41.12
N SER A 469 -67.77 -30.60 -42.12
CA SER A 469 -68.71 -29.92 -43.01
C SER A 469 -69.50 -30.92 -43.88
N LEU A 470 -68.84 -31.97 -44.36
CA LEU A 470 -69.49 -33.07 -45.10
C LEU A 470 -70.49 -33.82 -44.21
N LEU A 471 -70.11 -34.20 -42.99
CA LEU A 471 -71.01 -34.82 -42.01
C LEU A 471 -72.20 -33.95 -41.63
N GLN A 472 -72.00 -32.64 -41.44
CA GLN A 472 -73.08 -31.69 -41.15
C GLN A 472 -74.03 -31.50 -42.34
N SER A 473 -73.51 -31.55 -43.58
CA SER A 473 -74.32 -31.46 -44.81
C SER A 473 -75.15 -32.72 -45.10
N SER A 474 -74.85 -33.83 -44.43
CA SER A 474 -75.51 -35.11 -44.63
C SER A 474 -76.93 -35.13 -44.03
N SER A 475 -77.90 -35.56 -44.85
CA SER A 475 -79.30 -35.74 -44.45
C SER A 475 -79.48 -37.04 -43.65
N THR A 476 -79.41 -36.96 -42.32
CA THR A 476 -79.80 -38.03 -41.40
C THR A 476 -81.29 -37.97 -41.05
N ASP A 477 -81.90 -39.15 -40.88
CA ASP A 477 -83.23 -39.32 -40.30
C ASP A 477 -83.23 -38.90 -38.81
N ASP A 478 -84.35 -38.38 -38.30
CA ASP A 478 -84.46 -37.85 -36.92
C ASP A 478 -83.98 -38.84 -35.85
N SER A 479 -84.19 -40.14 -36.07
CA SER A 479 -83.72 -41.23 -35.20
C SER A 479 -82.20 -41.30 -35.02
N ASN A 480 -81.44 -40.70 -35.93
CA ASN A 480 -79.98 -40.81 -36.05
C ASN A 480 -79.25 -39.46 -35.90
N VAL A 481 -79.97 -38.34 -35.78
CA VAL A 481 -79.38 -36.99 -35.65
C VAL A 481 -78.39 -36.91 -34.49
N TRP A 482 -78.74 -37.47 -33.33
CA TRP A 482 -77.86 -37.48 -32.14
C TRP A 482 -76.51 -38.17 -32.38
N VAL A 483 -76.46 -39.20 -33.25
CA VAL A 483 -75.21 -39.91 -33.58
C VAL A 483 -74.31 -39.03 -34.44
N ARG A 484 -74.88 -38.40 -35.47
CA ARG A 484 -74.17 -37.44 -36.32
C ARG A 484 -73.64 -36.27 -35.49
N ASP A 485 -74.46 -35.70 -34.63
CA ASP A 485 -74.10 -34.53 -33.81
C ASP A 485 -73.03 -34.89 -32.77
N ALA A 486 -73.07 -36.09 -32.19
CA ALA A 486 -71.99 -36.60 -31.34
C ALA A 486 -70.67 -36.79 -32.10
N LEU A 487 -70.70 -37.34 -33.32
CA LEU A 487 -69.52 -37.49 -34.17
C LEU A 487 -68.94 -36.13 -34.59
N VAL A 488 -69.80 -35.19 -34.98
CA VAL A 488 -69.44 -33.80 -35.26
C VAL A 488 -68.80 -33.15 -34.04
N SER A 489 -69.30 -33.38 -32.83
CA SER A 489 -68.70 -32.86 -31.60
C SER A 489 -67.32 -33.48 -31.32
N ILE A 490 -67.13 -34.78 -31.55
CA ILE A 490 -65.85 -35.47 -31.39
C ILE A 490 -64.81 -34.93 -32.39
N LEU A 491 -65.19 -34.82 -33.67
CA LEU A 491 -64.31 -34.28 -34.71
C LEU A 491 -64.02 -32.78 -34.50
N SER A 492 -64.99 -31.99 -34.02
CA SER A 492 -64.77 -30.58 -33.65
C SER A 492 -63.75 -30.46 -32.51
N GLY A 493 -63.80 -31.38 -31.53
CA GLY A 493 -62.78 -31.53 -30.51
C GLY A 493 -61.40 -31.80 -31.12
N ALA A 494 -61.29 -32.83 -31.98
CA ALA A 494 -60.03 -33.16 -32.67
C ALA A 494 -59.48 -31.98 -33.49
N SER A 495 -60.34 -31.27 -34.23
CA SER A 495 -59.98 -30.09 -35.02
C SER A 495 -59.46 -28.94 -34.15
N SER A 496 -60.01 -28.75 -32.94
CA SER A 496 -59.51 -27.73 -32.01
C SER A 496 -58.12 -28.07 -31.46
N TRP A 497 -57.86 -29.35 -31.12
CA TRP A 497 -56.53 -29.80 -30.70
C TRP A 497 -55.49 -29.60 -31.80
N GLU A 498 -55.81 -29.99 -33.04
CA GLU A 498 -54.90 -29.79 -34.18
C GLU A 498 -54.66 -28.31 -34.44
N GLN A 499 -55.71 -27.47 -34.36
CA GLN A 499 -55.57 -26.02 -34.48
C GLN A 499 -54.67 -25.42 -33.37
N HIS A 500 -54.66 -25.99 -32.16
CA HIS A 500 -53.74 -25.56 -31.10
C HIS A 500 -52.29 -25.97 -31.39
N ILE A 501 -52.07 -27.13 -32.01
CA ILE A 501 -50.74 -27.59 -32.45
C ILE A 501 -50.23 -26.72 -33.60
N ASP A 502 -51.04 -26.47 -34.63
CA ASP A 502 -50.72 -25.58 -35.76
C ASP A 502 -50.29 -24.19 -35.27
N ASN A 503 -51.09 -23.59 -34.38
CA ASN A 503 -50.79 -22.28 -33.78
C ASN A 503 -49.51 -22.27 -32.94
N ALA A 504 -49.16 -23.40 -32.29
CA ALA A 504 -47.92 -23.51 -31.53
C ALA A 504 -46.70 -23.60 -32.45
N LEU A 505 -46.81 -24.37 -33.54
CA LEU A 505 -45.76 -24.50 -34.56
C LEU A 505 -45.56 -23.19 -35.33
N GLU A 506 -46.63 -22.43 -35.64
CA GLU A 506 -46.53 -21.08 -36.20
C GLU A 506 -45.77 -20.12 -35.27
N LYS A 507 -46.03 -20.17 -33.95
CA LYS A 507 -45.27 -19.37 -32.97
C LYS A 507 -43.80 -19.76 -32.89
N CYS A 508 -43.45 -21.01 -33.20
CA CYS A 508 -42.07 -21.47 -33.34
C CYS A 508 -41.45 -21.14 -34.71
N GLY A 509 -42.15 -20.41 -35.59
CA GLY A 509 -41.63 -20.00 -36.90
C GLY A 509 -41.77 -21.05 -38.00
N VAL A 510 -42.61 -22.07 -37.82
CA VAL A 510 -42.95 -23.03 -38.88
C VAL A 510 -44.15 -22.53 -39.67
N ASN A 511 -44.06 -22.57 -40.99
CA ASN A 511 -45.10 -22.05 -41.87
C ASN A 511 -46.16 -23.12 -42.19
N VAL A 512 -46.93 -23.51 -41.17
CA VAL A 512 -47.87 -24.66 -41.22
C VAL A 512 -48.92 -24.48 -42.32
N ARG A 513 -49.43 -23.26 -42.54
CA ARG A 513 -50.44 -22.96 -43.59
C ARG A 513 -49.99 -23.20 -45.03
N LEU A 514 -48.69 -23.22 -45.29
CA LEU A 514 -48.13 -23.45 -46.64
C LEU A 514 -47.64 -24.90 -46.83
N SER A 515 -47.71 -25.72 -45.79
CA SER A 515 -47.18 -27.07 -45.76
C SER A 515 -48.29 -28.11 -45.75
N SER A 516 -48.22 -29.09 -46.64
CA SER A 516 -49.05 -30.30 -46.58
C SER A 516 -48.52 -31.35 -45.59
N ASP A 517 -47.30 -31.17 -45.06
CA ASP A 517 -46.74 -32.06 -44.03
C ASP A 517 -47.43 -31.88 -42.68
N GLY A 518 -47.56 -33.00 -41.95
CA GLY A 518 -48.10 -33.04 -40.60
C GLY A 518 -47.15 -32.46 -39.53
N PRO A 519 -47.67 -32.26 -38.31
CA PRO A 519 -46.94 -31.60 -37.22
C PRO A 519 -45.69 -32.39 -36.78
N ASP A 520 -45.66 -33.71 -36.98
CA ASP A 520 -44.52 -34.57 -36.70
C ASP A 520 -43.25 -34.15 -37.46
N LYS A 521 -43.38 -33.90 -38.77
CA LYS A 521 -42.27 -33.44 -39.63
C LYS A 521 -41.83 -32.02 -39.27
N HIS A 522 -42.76 -31.15 -38.89
CA HIS A 522 -42.46 -29.79 -38.44
C HIS A 522 -41.67 -29.76 -37.14
N ILE A 523 -42.05 -30.61 -36.17
CA ILE A 523 -41.33 -30.77 -34.90
C ILE A 523 -39.90 -31.28 -35.15
N LEU A 524 -39.73 -32.28 -36.04
CA LEU A 524 -38.40 -32.78 -36.42
C LEU A 524 -37.54 -31.70 -37.12
N SER A 525 -38.13 -30.88 -37.99
CA SER A 525 -37.43 -29.77 -38.64
C SER A 525 -36.99 -28.69 -37.64
N LEU A 526 -37.84 -28.35 -36.66
CA LEU A 526 -37.47 -27.44 -35.57
C LEU A 526 -36.34 -27.99 -34.71
N PHE A 527 -36.41 -29.28 -34.35
CA PHE A 527 -35.38 -29.95 -33.56
C PHE A 527 -34.02 -29.91 -34.25
N SER A 528 -33.96 -30.26 -35.54
CA SER A 528 -32.72 -30.21 -36.33
C SER A 528 -32.13 -28.79 -36.44
N LYS A 529 -32.97 -27.75 -36.59
CA LYS A 529 -32.52 -26.34 -36.56
C LYS A 529 -31.97 -25.93 -35.19
N TRP A 530 -32.57 -26.43 -34.12
CA TRP A 530 -32.13 -26.18 -32.75
C TRP A 530 -30.79 -26.85 -32.45
N GLU A 531 -30.61 -28.12 -32.85
CA GLU A 531 -29.31 -28.82 -32.75
C GLU A 531 -28.22 -28.08 -33.52
N ALA A 532 -28.47 -27.69 -34.78
CA ALA A 532 -27.53 -26.91 -35.58
C ALA A 532 -27.15 -25.56 -34.91
N SER A 533 -28.12 -24.91 -34.26
CA SER A 533 -27.89 -23.66 -33.52
C SER A 533 -27.05 -23.87 -32.26
N ILE A 534 -27.15 -25.05 -31.61
CA ILE A 534 -26.29 -25.43 -30.48
C ILE A 534 -24.86 -25.68 -30.96
N SER A 535 -24.68 -26.48 -32.02
CA SER A 535 -23.34 -26.74 -32.57
C SER A 535 -22.64 -25.45 -33.03
N GLU A 536 -23.38 -24.51 -33.63
CA GLU A 536 -22.83 -23.21 -34.01
C GLU A 536 -22.47 -22.34 -32.79
N LYS A 537 -23.29 -22.35 -31.73
CA LYS A 537 -22.94 -21.71 -30.45
C LYS A 537 -21.67 -22.30 -29.84
N GLU A 538 -21.52 -23.62 -29.81
CA GLU A 538 -20.33 -24.30 -29.30
C GLU A 538 -19.07 -23.96 -30.12
N ARG A 539 -19.20 -23.89 -31.44
CA ARG A 539 -18.15 -23.45 -32.36
C ARG A 539 -17.72 -22.00 -32.07
N LEU A 540 -18.68 -21.09 -31.90
CA LEU A 540 -18.41 -19.69 -31.58
C LEU A 540 -17.77 -19.51 -30.19
N VAL A 541 -18.24 -20.26 -29.16
CA VAL A 541 -17.61 -20.25 -27.82
C VAL A 541 -16.16 -20.74 -27.88
N SER A 542 -15.87 -21.77 -28.69
CA SER A 542 -14.50 -22.25 -28.91
C SER A 542 -13.61 -21.21 -29.60
N GLN A 543 -14.17 -20.45 -30.55
CA GLN A 543 -13.45 -19.34 -31.21
C GLN A 543 -13.19 -18.16 -30.27
N ILE A 544 -14.16 -17.79 -29.42
CA ILE A 544 -13.98 -16.75 -28.41
C ILE A 544 -12.87 -17.16 -27.44
N SER A 545 -12.89 -18.40 -26.92
CA SER A 545 -11.87 -18.87 -25.98
C SER A 545 -10.45 -18.91 -26.59
N THR A 546 -10.31 -19.23 -27.88
CA THR A 546 -9.00 -19.18 -28.56
C THR A 546 -8.51 -17.75 -28.80
N LEU A 547 -9.41 -16.81 -29.15
CA LEU A 547 -9.07 -15.38 -29.25
C LEU A 547 -8.71 -14.77 -27.89
N GLU A 548 -9.41 -15.13 -26.81
CA GLU A 548 -9.09 -14.71 -25.44
C GLU A 548 -7.70 -15.20 -25.01
N GLN A 549 -7.35 -16.46 -25.34
CA GLN A 549 -6.00 -16.99 -25.07
C GLN A 549 -4.92 -16.28 -25.88
N GLN A 550 -5.16 -15.99 -27.15
CA GLN A 550 -4.22 -15.23 -27.99
C GLN A 550 -4.02 -13.81 -27.47
N TYR A 551 -5.11 -13.07 -27.20
CA TYR A 551 -5.04 -11.72 -26.66
C TYR A 551 -4.32 -11.68 -25.30
N LYS A 552 -4.56 -12.68 -24.44
CA LYS A 552 -3.84 -12.81 -23.16
C LYS A 552 -2.34 -13.04 -23.37
N ALA A 553 -1.94 -13.91 -24.29
CA ALA A 553 -0.54 -14.18 -24.60
C ALA A 553 0.17 -12.94 -25.20
N ASP A 554 -0.51 -12.19 -26.08
CA ASP A 554 0.01 -10.94 -26.63
C ASP A 554 0.14 -9.83 -25.57
N LEU A 555 -0.81 -9.75 -24.64
CA LEU A 555 -0.74 -8.82 -23.51
C LEU A 555 0.41 -9.18 -22.57
N GLU A 556 0.58 -10.47 -22.22
CA GLU A 556 1.72 -10.95 -21.43
C GLU A 556 3.06 -10.66 -22.13
N ARG A 557 3.12 -10.79 -23.47
CA ARG A 557 4.29 -10.42 -24.28
C ARG A 557 4.58 -8.92 -24.23
N GLN A 558 3.58 -8.06 -24.39
CA GLN A 558 3.78 -6.60 -24.29
C GLN A 558 4.18 -6.14 -22.89
N VAL A 559 3.60 -6.73 -21.83
CA VAL A 559 3.99 -6.46 -20.44
C VAL A 559 5.44 -6.90 -20.19
N SER A 560 5.86 -8.05 -20.75
CA SER A 560 7.25 -8.51 -20.65
C SER A 560 8.23 -7.56 -21.37
N MET A 561 7.90 -7.14 -22.59
CA MET A 561 8.72 -6.19 -23.36
C MET A 561 8.83 -4.82 -22.69
N THR A 562 7.70 -4.23 -22.27
CA THR A 562 7.70 -2.91 -21.60
C THR A 562 8.43 -2.96 -20.25
N LYS A 563 8.32 -4.06 -19.52
CA LYS A 563 9.11 -4.28 -18.30
C LYS A 563 10.60 -4.34 -18.62
N GLN A 564 11.02 -5.15 -19.60
CA GLN A 564 12.43 -5.26 -20.00
C GLN A 564 13.00 -3.90 -20.47
N ASP A 565 12.25 -3.13 -21.25
CA ASP A 565 12.64 -1.77 -21.65
C ASP A 565 12.77 -0.82 -20.44
N SER A 566 11.90 -0.97 -19.43
CA SER A 566 12.00 -0.17 -18.20
C SER A 566 13.19 -0.56 -17.34
N ASP A 567 13.47 -1.88 -17.21
CA ASP A 567 14.62 -2.40 -16.48
C ASP A 567 15.92 -1.95 -17.15
N ASN A 568 16.02 -2.05 -18.49
CA ASN A 568 17.15 -1.56 -19.29
C ASN A 568 17.39 -0.05 -19.10
N ARG A 569 16.33 0.78 -19.13
CA ARG A 569 16.46 2.23 -18.87
C ARG A 569 16.95 2.53 -17.46
N VAL A 570 16.55 1.73 -16.47
CA VAL A 570 17.03 1.87 -15.09
C VAL A 570 18.49 1.45 -14.98
N THR A 571 18.92 0.34 -15.62
CA THR A 571 20.34 -0.05 -15.63
C THR A 571 21.22 1.00 -16.30
N ASP A 572 20.81 1.51 -17.47
CA ASP A 572 21.54 2.55 -18.20
C ASP A 572 21.65 3.84 -17.37
N ALA A 573 20.58 4.25 -16.68
CA ALA A 573 20.57 5.42 -15.81
C ALA A 573 21.47 5.24 -14.58
N VAL A 574 21.47 4.04 -13.98
CA VAL A 574 22.34 3.70 -12.83
C VAL A 574 23.81 3.65 -13.25
N GLU A 575 24.13 3.04 -14.39
CA GLU A 575 25.50 2.96 -14.90
C GLU A 575 26.02 4.35 -15.31
N LYS A 576 25.19 5.17 -15.98
CA LYS A 576 25.52 6.58 -16.24
C LYS A 576 25.77 7.36 -14.95
N ALA A 577 24.90 7.23 -13.95
CA ALA A 577 25.09 7.91 -12.66
C ALA A 577 26.36 7.44 -11.94
N ARG A 578 26.72 6.15 -12.05
CA ARG A 578 27.96 5.58 -11.54
C ARG A 578 29.18 6.20 -12.22
N LEU A 579 29.19 6.26 -13.55
CA LEU A 579 30.27 6.87 -14.34
C LEU A 579 30.41 8.37 -14.03
N GLU A 580 29.32 9.14 -13.99
CA GLU A 580 29.38 10.55 -13.61
C GLU A 580 29.88 10.76 -12.17
N ALA A 581 29.55 9.86 -11.23
CA ALA A 581 30.07 9.92 -9.86
C ALA A 581 31.57 9.60 -9.80
N GLU A 582 32.03 8.63 -10.60
CA GLU A 582 33.44 8.26 -10.76
C GLU A 582 34.25 9.41 -11.39
N GLU A 583 33.73 10.08 -12.42
CA GLU A 583 34.32 11.30 -13.00
C GLU A 583 34.35 12.49 -12.03
N ARG A 584 33.33 12.66 -11.19
CA ARG A 584 33.33 13.72 -10.14
C ARG A 584 34.38 13.40 -9.08
N LEU A 585 34.51 12.15 -8.66
CA LEU A 585 35.53 11.70 -7.71
C LEU A 585 36.93 11.88 -8.27
N ASN A 586 37.18 11.47 -9.53
CA ASN A 586 38.49 11.63 -10.17
C ASN A 586 38.89 13.10 -10.30
N ARG A 587 37.98 13.98 -10.71
CA ARG A 587 38.23 15.44 -10.73
C ARG A 587 38.54 16.01 -9.34
N ALA A 588 37.81 15.59 -8.30
CA ALA A 588 38.11 16.03 -6.94
C ALA A 588 39.49 15.52 -6.45
N LEU A 589 39.89 14.30 -6.84
CA LEU A 589 41.23 13.76 -6.55
C LEU A 589 42.33 14.51 -7.31
N GLU A 590 42.09 14.92 -8.55
CA GLU A 590 43.01 15.75 -9.34
C GLU A 590 43.15 17.16 -8.76
N GLU A 591 42.05 17.79 -8.33
CA GLU A 591 42.07 19.09 -7.65
C GLU A 591 42.82 19.02 -6.30
N ILE A 592 42.59 17.97 -5.49
CA ILE A 592 43.35 17.75 -4.25
C ILE A 592 44.84 17.55 -4.54
N LYS A 593 45.20 16.76 -5.57
CA LYS A 593 46.60 16.57 -5.98
C LYS A 593 47.24 17.89 -6.41
N ALA A 594 46.57 18.69 -7.23
CA ALA A 594 47.07 19.99 -7.66
C ALA A 594 47.26 20.96 -6.48
N VAL A 595 46.32 20.99 -5.52
CA VAL A 595 46.45 21.80 -4.30
C VAL A 595 47.57 21.30 -3.38
N GLU A 596 47.82 19.99 -3.31
CA GLU A 596 48.99 19.46 -2.59
C GLU A 596 50.31 19.75 -3.29
N GLU A 597 50.35 19.64 -4.62
CA GLU A 597 51.53 19.92 -5.42
C GLU A 597 51.91 21.42 -5.37
N GLU A 598 50.92 22.30 -5.42
CA GLU A 598 51.10 23.74 -5.20
C GLU A 598 51.61 24.04 -3.78
N LYS A 599 51.06 23.39 -2.75
CA LYS A 599 51.58 23.52 -1.37
C LYS A 599 53.01 23.02 -1.24
N ARG A 600 53.38 21.92 -1.91
CA ARG A 600 54.77 21.42 -1.96
C ARG A 600 55.67 22.40 -2.68
N ARG A 601 55.24 23.00 -3.79
CA ARG A 601 55.98 24.04 -4.52
C ARG A 601 56.23 25.27 -3.64
N ILE A 602 55.20 25.85 -3.04
CA ILE A 602 55.32 27.01 -2.13
C ILE A 602 56.25 26.68 -0.96
N ALA A 603 56.16 25.47 -0.39
CA ALA A 603 57.08 25.05 0.67
C ALA A 603 58.54 24.99 0.19
N VAL A 604 58.79 24.39 -0.98
CA VAL A 604 60.13 24.32 -1.59
C VAL A 604 60.68 25.71 -1.91
N GLU A 605 59.88 26.59 -2.52
CA GLU A 605 60.25 27.99 -2.78
C GLU A 605 60.59 28.71 -1.46
N SER A 606 59.80 28.52 -0.40
CA SER A 606 60.07 29.15 0.92
C SER A 606 61.31 28.60 1.64
N GLU A 607 61.75 27.38 1.34
CA GLU A 607 63.03 26.84 1.82
C GLU A 607 64.19 27.32 0.92
N GLN A 608 63.97 27.48 -0.38
CA GLN A 608 64.94 28.07 -1.30
C GLN A 608 65.26 29.52 -0.92
N THR A 609 64.25 30.36 -0.64
CA THR A 609 64.50 31.75 -0.22
C THR A 609 65.25 31.81 1.11
N LYS A 610 64.97 30.91 2.07
CA LYS A 610 65.76 30.82 3.32
C LYS A 610 67.20 30.39 3.06
N LEU A 611 67.44 29.48 2.13
CA LEU A 611 68.78 29.07 1.74
C LEU A 611 69.53 30.21 1.04
N GLU A 612 68.86 31.00 0.22
CA GLU A 612 69.41 32.22 -0.40
C GLU A 612 69.74 33.28 0.67
N GLU A 613 68.82 33.59 1.59
CA GLU A 613 69.06 34.49 2.73
C GLU A 613 70.24 34.02 3.61
N LEU A 614 70.31 32.72 3.92
CA LEU A 614 71.43 32.14 4.67
C LEU A 614 72.74 32.21 3.88
N GLN A 615 72.69 32.04 2.56
CA GLN A 615 73.86 32.16 1.68
C GLN A 615 74.36 33.61 1.61
N GLU A 616 73.46 34.60 1.50
CA GLU A 616 73.81 36.03 1.61
C GLU A 616 74.45 36.36 2.96
N VAL A 617 73.92 35.83 4.07
CA VAL A 617 74.53 36.00 5.40
C VAL A 617 75.92 35.34 5.48
N ILE A 618 76.11 34.15 4.90
CA ILE A 618 77.41 33.48 4.82
C ILE A 618 78.40 34.29 3.99
N ASP A 619 77.98 34.82 2.83
CA ASP A 619 78.86 35.60 1.95
C ASP A 619 79.18 36.97 2.55
N LYS A 620 78.24 37.59 3.27
CA LYS A 620 78.54 38.78 4.09
C LYS A 620 79.55 38.48 5.20
N LEU A 621 79.39 37.38 5.94
CA LEU A 621 80.37 36.96 6.96
C LEU A 621 81.74 36.65 6.34
N ARG A 622 81.81 36.12 5.11
CA ARG A 622 83.06 35.95 4.35
C ARG A 622 83.68 37.29 3.98
N MET A 623 82.89 38.28 3.58
CA MET A 623 83.39 39.63 3.32
C MET A 623 83.90 40.29 4.60
N ASP A 624 83.14 40.26 5.70
CA ASP A 624 83.55 40.80 7.01
C ASP A 624 84.86 40.13 7.53
N LEU A 625 85.03 38.83 7.27
CA LEU A 625 86.27 38.10 7.57
C LEU A 625 87.43 38.54 6.67
N MET A 626 87.21 38.67 5.35
CA MET A 626 88.22 39.12 4.40
C MET A 626 88.66 40.56 4.68
N GLU A 627 87.73 41.44 5.06
CA GLU A 627 88.01 42.81 5.48
C GLU A 627 88.86 42.82 6.77
N LYS A 628 88.50 42.00 7.77
CA LYS A 628 89.33 41.81 8.98
C LYS A 628 90.72 41.24 8.69
N GLU A 629 90.84 40.27 7.80
CA GLU A 629 92.14 39.73 7.37
C GLU A 629 92.96 40.81 6.66
N SER A 630 92.34 41.64 5.81
CA SER A 630 93.01 42.75 5.13
C SER A 630 93.49 43.83 6.11
N GLY A 631 92.66 44.25 7.05
CA GLY A 631 93.04 45.23 8.08
C GLY A 631 94.07 44.67 9.07
N SER A 632 94.02 43.38 9.39
CA SER A 632 95.06 42.72 10.20
C SER A 632 96.39 42.64 9.45
N LYS A 633 96.35 42.46 8.12
CA LYS A 633 97.53 42.47 7.26
C LYS A 633 98.13 43.87 7.10
N GLU A 634 97.28 44.90 6.95
CA GLU A 634 97.70 46.30 6.91
C GLU A 634 98.34 46.74 8.24
N GLN A 635 97.75 46.36 9.38
CA GLN A 635 98.35 46.56 10.71
C GLN A 635 99.69 45.83 10.88
N LEU A 636 99.84 44.63 10.31
CA LEU A 636 101.09 43.89 10.32
C LEU A 636 102.16 44.56 9.44
N GLU A 637 101.77 45.10 8.29
CA GLU A 637 102.65 45.84 7.37
C GLU A 637 103.08 47.19 7.96
N GLU A 638 102.17 47.91 8.63
CA GLU A 638 102.49 49.10 9.42
C GLU A 638 103.47 48.78 10.57
N ALA A 639 103.23 47.70 11.33
CA ALA A 639 104.14 47.27 12.40
C ALA A 639 105.53 46.88 11.86
N LEU A 640 105.61 46.23 10.69
CA LEU A 640 106.89 45.94 10.02
C LEU A 640 107.59 47.22 9.55
N SER A 641 106.85 48.22 9.07
CA SER A 641 107.40 49.54 8.72
C SER A 641 107.96 50.25 9.95
N GLN A 642 107.23 50.28 11.07
CA GLN A 642 107.69 50.85 12.34
C GLN A 642 108.94 50.13 12.87
N VAL A 643 109.02 48.80 12.74
CA VAL A 643 110.25 48.04 13.08
C VAL A 643 111.42 48.42 12.17
N SER A 644 111.19 48.64 10.87
CA SER A 644 112.22 49.10 9.94
C SER A 644 112.72 50.51 10.28
N GLU A 645 111.84 51.44 10.65
CA GLU A 645 112.22 52.76 11.14
C GLU A 645 113.03 52.69 12.45
N LEU A 646 112.66 51.81 13.38
CA LEU A 646 113.44 51.55 14.59
C LEU A 646 114.84 50.97 14.28
N GLU A 647 114.98 50.16 13.23
CA GLU A 647 116.28 49.66 12.77
C GLU A 647 117.17 50.80 12.23
N VAL A 648 116.59 51.74 11.47
CA VAL A 648 117.29 52.95 10.99
C VAL A 648 117.66 53.86 12.18
N LEU A 649 116.77 54.03 13.15
CA LEU A 649 117.06 54.80 14.36
C LEU A 649 118.20 54.18 15.18
N LYS A 650 118.27 52.84 15.32
CA LYS A 650 119.43 52.17 15.94
C LYS A 650 120.74 52.45 15.20
N LEU A 651 120.74 52.39 13.87
CA LEU A 651 121.93 52.71 13.07
C LEU A 651 122.38 54.16 13.30
N THR A 652 121.45 55.12 13.31
CA THR A 652 121.79 56.52 13.60
C THR A 652 122.26 56.75 15.05
N ILE A 653 121.76 55.98 16.03
CA ILE A 653 122.29 56.00 17.40
C ILE A 653 123.76 55.53 17.41
N VAL A 654 124.09 54.44 16.72
CA VAL A 654 125.47 53.94 16.61
C VAL A 654 126.39 54.95 15.92
N GLU A 655 125.92 55.64 14.87
CA GLU A 655 126.68 56.72 14.22
C GLU A 655 126.91 57.93 15.15
N LEU A 656 125.93 58.28 15.99
CA LEU A 656 126.04 59.35 16.98
C LEU A 656 126.98 58.97 18.14
N GLU A 657 126.94 57.72 18.60
CA GLU A 657 127.88 57.17 19.58
C GLU A 657 129.33 57.20 19.04
N GLN A 658 129.55 56.75 17.79
CA GLN A 658 130.86 56.87 17.14
C GLN A 658 131.32 58.34 17.02
N ARG A 659 130.40 59.27 16.70
CA ARG A 659 130.70 60.71 16.69
C ARG A 659 131.11 61.24 18.07
N ASN A 660 130.42 60.83 19.13
CA ASN A 660 130.78 61.21 20.50
C ASN A 660 132.18 60.70 20.88
N VAL A 661 132.52 59.44 20.56
CA VAL A 661 133.87 58.90 20.82
C VAL A 661 134.96 59.70 20.09
N VAL A 662 134.73 60.12 18.84
CA VAL A 662 135.68 60.98 18.10
C VAL A 662 135.79 62.38 18.71
N LEU A 663 134.69 62.96 19.19
CA LEU A 663 134.69 64.26 19.87
C LEU A 663 135.41 64.18 21.23
N GLU A 664 135.20 63.11 22.01
CA GLU A 664 135.91 62.87 23.28
C GLU A 664 137.42 62.71 23.06
N ALA A 665 137.83 61.96 22.03
CA ALA A 665 139.24 61.85 21.65
C ALA A 665 139.85 63.21 21.28
N THR A 666 139.11 64.05 20.52
CA THR A 666 139.55 65.40 20.14
C THR A 666 139.68 66.33 21.36
N ILE A 667 138.75 66.25 22.31
CA ILE A 667 138.80 67.01 23.57
C ILE A 667 140.00 66.56 24.43
N SER A 668 140.27 65.26 24.51
CA SER A 668 141.44 64.70 25.21
C SER A 668 142.77 65.16 24.59
N GLU A 669 142.88 65.12 23.26
CA GLU A 669 144.09 65.60 22.54
C GLU A 669 144.30 67.11 22.74
N SER A 670 143.23 67.91 22.71
CA SER A 670 143.34 69.34 23.02
C SER A 670 143.78 69.60 24.47
N SER A 671 143.28 68.81 25.43
CA SER A 671 143.58 68.95 26.86
C SER A 671 145.03 68.60 27.17
N THR A 672 145.57 67.53 26.58
CA THR A 672 146.99 67.17 26.73
C THR A 672 147.93 68.23 26.14
N LYS A 673 147.53 68.87 25.04
CA LYS A 673 148.25 70.03 24.46
C LYS A 673 148.29 71.23 25.40
N TYR A 674 147.15 71.61 26.00
CA TYR A 674 147.09 72.70 26.98
C TYR A 674 147.95 72.43 28.23
N VAL A 675 148.03 71.17 28.69
CA VAL A 675 148.90 70.77 29.81
C VAL A 675 150.38 70.88 29.43
N SER A 676 150.78 70.47 28.22
CA SER A 676 152.15 70.61 27.71
C SER A 676 152.58 72.09 27.66
N ASP A 677 151.78 72.94 27.03
CA ASP A 677 152.07 74.38 26.90
C ASP A 677 152.11 75.10 28.26
N SER A 678 151.39 74.59 29.26
CA SER A 678 151.45 75.11 30.63
C SER A 678 152.76 74.73 31.32
N GLY A 679 153.20 73.47 31.19
CA GLY A 679 154.46 73.01 31.77
C GLY A 679 155.70 73.66 31.14
N GLU A 680 155.65 74.04 29.86
CA GLU A 680 156.72 74.84 29.23
C GLU A 680 156.78 76.27 29.76
N ARG A 681 155.62 76.89 30.04
CA ARG A 681 155.54 78.21 30.69
C ARG A 681 156.08 78.18 32.11
N GLU A 682 155.79 77.14 32.90
CA GLU A 682 156.32 77.00 34.26
C GLU A 682 157.84 76.88 34.30
N ARG A 683 158.44 76.03 33.45
CA ARG A 683 159.93 75.92 33.35
C ARG A 683 160.58 77.26 33.00
N LYS A 684 159.93 78.08 32.18
CA LYS A 684 160.43 79.40 31.79
C LYS A 684 160.42 80.38 32.96
N TYR A 685 159.33 80.43 33.73
CA TYR A 685 159.25 81.26 34.94
C TYR A 685 160.22 80.80 36.04
N GLU A 686 160.50 79.51 36.14
CA GLU A 686 161.47 78.96 37.10
C GLU A 686 162.92 79.34 36.71
N GLN A 687 163.23 79.37 35.42
CA GLN A 687 164.52 79.86 34.90
C GLN A 687 164.69 81.37 35.15
N ASP A 688 163.63 82.17 34.93
CA ASP A 688 163.65 83.61 35.21
C ASP A 688 163.85 83.89 36.71
N LEU A 689 163.18 83.14 37.60
CA LEU A 689 163.35 83.23 39.06
C LEU A 689 164.78 82.97 39.54
N LEU A 690 165.51 82.07 38.89
CA LEU A 690 166.93 81.83 39.18
C LEU A 690 167.79 83.03 38.75
N SER A 691 167.49 83.66 37.61
CA SER A 691 168.20 84.85 37.15
C SER A 691 168.03 86.05 38.12
N PHE A 692 166.82 86.27 38.63
CA PHE A 692 166.54 87.34 39.60
C PHE A 692 167.20 87.09 40.98
N LYS A 693 167.37 85.84 41.39
CA LYS A 693 168.11 85.51 42.62
C LYS A 693 169.59 85.89 42.54
N GLU A 694 170.26 85.63 41.40
CA GLU A 694 171.67 86.02 41.23
C GLU A 694 171.82 87.55 41.07
N GLN A 695 170.86 88.22 40.43
CA GLN A 695 170.83 89.68 40.35
C GLN A 695 170.68 90.35 41.74
N THR A 696 169.82 89.80 42.60
CA THR A 696 169.64 90.24 43.99
C THR A 696 170.94 90.10 44.81
N LYS A 697 171.74 89.07 44.52
CA LYS A 697 173.04 88.79 45.17
C LYS A 697 174.14 89.75 44.74
N GLN A 698 174.05 90.35 43.54
CA GLN A 698 174.95 91.43 43.10
C GLN A 698 174.53 92.80 43.66
N HIS A 699 173.22 93.03 43.86
CA HIS A 699 172.71 94.27 44.44
C HIS A 699 173.11 94.44 45.91
N SER A 700 173.16 93.38 46.71
CA SER A 700 173.60 93.46 48.13
C SER A 700 175.06 93.89 48.30
N VAL A 701 175.96 93.50 47.39
CA VAL A 701 177.38 93.92 47.39
C VAL A 701 177.53 95.42 47.04
N THR A 702 176.64 95.95 46.21
CA THR A 702 176.65 97.38 45.83
C THR A 702 176.13 98.29 46.95
N ILE A 703 175.16 97.82 47.73
CA ILE A 703 174.54 98.60 48.82
C ILE A 703 175.56 98.91 49.94
N CYS A 704 176.35 97.92 50.37
CA CYS A 704 177.41 98.12 51.37
C CYS A 704 178.44 99.19 50.96
N ALA A 705 178.72 99.34 49.66
CA ALA A 705 179.63 100.37 49.13
C ALA A 705 178.99 101.78 48.99
N MET A 706 177.65 101.87 49.01
CA MET A 706 176.93 103.15 48.98
C MET A 706 176.65 103.71 50.39
N GLU A 707 176.44 102.85 51.38
CA GLU A 707 176.21 103.26 52.78
C GLU A 707 177.40 104.02 53.39
N GLU A 708 178.63 103.64 53.04
CA GLU A 708 179.84 104.35 53.48
C GLU A 708 179.99 105.74 52.84
N ARG A 709 179.43 105.92 51.64
CA ARG A 709 179.43 107.20 50.90
C ARG A 709 178.39 108.19 51.47
N LEU A 710 177.28 107.68 52.00
CA LEU A 710 176.18 108.46 52.58
C LEU A 710 176.57 109.19 53.89
N LYS A 711 177.51 108.62 54.67
CA LYS A 711 178.08 109.24 55.89
C LYS A 711 178.83 110.57 55.63
N LYS A 712 179.28 110.86 54.40
CA LYS A 712 179.97 112.12 54.07
C LYS A 712 179.03 113.24 53.58
N THR A 713 177.87 112.90 53.02
CA THR A 713 176.95 113.90 52.43
C THR A 713 176.04 114.56 53.48
N MET A 714 175.72 113.87 54.59
CA MET A 714 174.90 114.44 55.68
C MET A 714 175.53 115.65 56.39
N LYS A 715 176.81 115.96 56.16
CA LYS A 715 177.47 117.16 56.71
C LYS A 715 177.32 118.42 55.85
N LYS A 716 176.57 118.38 54.73
CA LYS A 716 176.44 119.51 53.78
C LYS A 716 175.02 120.04 53.50
N ASN A 717 173.95 119.34 53.86
CA ASN A 717 172.56 119.81 53.60
C ASN A 717 171.81 120.35 54.83
N LYS A 718 172.48 120.46 55.99
CA LYS A 718 171.89 121.06 57.20
C LYS A 718 171.81 122.60 57.13
N GLU A 719 172.45 123.22 56.13
CA GLU A 719 172.50 124.68 55.93
C GLU A 719 171.62 125.15 54.74
N TYR A 720 170.97 124.23 54.01
CA TYR A 720 169.92 124.52 53.02
C TYR A 720 168.50 124.40 53.62
N GLN A 721 168.37 124.70 54.91
CA GLN A 721 167.13 124.54 55.66
C GLN A 721 166.11 125.67 55.36
N GLU A 722 166.55 126.86 54.94
CA GLU A 722 165.90 128.08 55.42
C GLU A 722 165.52 129.18 54.41
N GLU A 723 165.63 128.97 53.09
CA GLU A 723 165.20 129.99 52.09
C GLU A 723 163.99 129.62 51.20
N ILE A 724 163.66 128.34 50.98
CA ILE A 724 162.46 127.91 50.21
C ILE A 724 161.26 127.56 51.12
N SER A 725 161.38 127.86 52.42
CA SER A 725 160.29 127.79 53.41
C SER A 725 159.29 128.96 53.37
N SER A 726 159.36 129.86 52.38
CA SER A 726 158.61 131.14 52.41
C SER A 726 157.46 131.36 51.40
N HIS A 727 157.41 130.74 50.20
CA HIS A 727 156.56 131.30 49.11
C HIS A 727 155.62 130.38 48.28
N LYS A 728 155.35 129.12 48.66
CA LYS A 728 154.14 128.39 48.16
C LYS A 728 153.65 127.19 48.98
N LYS A 729 153.84 127.21 50.30
CA LYS A 729 153.26 126.24 51.26
C LYS A 729 151.95 126.77 51.88
N THR A 730 151.10 127.33 51.04
CA THR A 730 149.78 127.83 51.38
C THR A 730 148.94 127.73 50.13
N ILE A 731 147.72 127.20 50.27
CA ILE A 731 146.52 127.74 49.61
C ILE A 731 146.59 127.69 48.05
N GLN A 732 145.77 126.91 47.33
CA GLN A 732 144.42 126.45 47.69
C GLN A 732 143.77 125.82 46.45
N ASP A 733 142.86 124.86 46.57
CA ASP A 733 142.60 124.00 47.72
C ASP A 733 141.99 122.68 47.21
N MET A 734 142.26 121.65 48.01
CA MET A 734 141.29 120.70 48.58
C MET A 734 139.99 120.35 47.83
N LYS A 735 139.51 119.10 47.92
CA LYS A 735 139.94 117.99 48.77
C LYS A 735 139.65 116.69 48.02
N ILE A 736 140.65 115.84 47.92
CA ILE A 736 140.64 114.53 48.60
C ILE A 736 139.47 113.69 48.07
N GLN A 737 139.72 113.02 46.94
CA GLN A 737 140.26 111.66 46.92
C GLN A 737 139.15 110.62 47.02
N MET A 738 139.12 109.79 45.98
CA MET A 738 139.08 108.34 46.10
C MET A 738 137.84 107.74 46.75
N ASN A 739 136.82 107.49 45.93
CA ASN A 739 136.68 106.10 45.46
C ASN A 739 135.92 106.05 44.13
N ASP A 740 136.48 105.36 43.15
CA ASP A 740 135.92 105.27 41.80
C ASP A 740 134.59 104.49 41.79
N LEU A 741 133.56 105.14 41.23
CA LEU A 741 132.52 104.57 40.34
C LEU A 741 132.26 103.06 40.51
N ARG A 742 131.65 102.54 41.58
CA ARG A 742 130.49 102.97 42.38
C ARG A 742 129.12 102.78 41.71
N ASN A 743 128.63 101.55 41.86
CA ASN A 743 127.30 101.16 42.32
C ASN A 743 126.05 101.59 41.51
N ARG A 744 125.43 100.59 40.86
CA ARG A 744 123.96 100.45 40.85
C ARG A 744 123.57 99.31 41.83
N ALA A 745 123.52 99.65 43.12
CA ALA A 745 123.08 98.76 44.18
C ALA A 745 122.51 99.55 45.36
N THR A 746 121.67 98.88 46.16
CA THR A 746 120.92 99.36 47.35
C THR A 746 119.65 100.18 47.02
N ALA A 747 118.55 100.08 47.77
CA ALA A 747 118.39 99.42 49.07
C ALA A 747 116.96 98.85 49.30
N ASN A 748 116.89 97.74 50.07
CA ASN A 748 116.03 97.52 51.25
C ASN A 748 114.50 97.74 51.21
N ILE A 749 113.62 96.96 51.86
CA ILE A 749 113.73 95.76 52.75
C ILE A 749 112.33 95.09 52.80
N LYS A 750 112.23 93.75 52.58
CA LYS A 750 111.15 92.83 53.05
C LYS A 750 109.67 93.21 52.65
N PRO A 751 108.60 92.46 53.05
CA PRO A 751 108.51 91.17 53.74
C PRO A 751 107.74 90.06 52.97
N ASP A 752 107.40 89.00 53.70
CA ASP A 752 106.72 87.75 53.30
C ASP A 752 105.41 87.57 54.14
N ILE A 753 104.77 86.40 54.06
CA ILE A 753 103.78 85.79 54.99
C ILE A 753 102.30 86.32 54.97
N PRO A 754 101.25 85.62 55.52
CA PRO A 754 100.10 85.19 54.69
C PRO A 754 98.72 85.93 54.80
N PRO A 755 97.65 85.49 55.53
CA PRO A 755 96.30 85.42 54.91
C PRO A 755 95.16 86.26 55.55
N LYS A 756 94.18 86.72 54.72
CA LYS A 756 92.84 87.28 55.09
C LYS A 756 92.87 88.57 55.97
N PRO A 757 91.75 89.30 56.29
CA PRO A 757 90.37 89.36 55.74
C PRO A 757 89.78 90.80 55.47
N LYS A 758 88.60 90.86 54.81
CA LYS A 758 87.41 91.76 55.08
C LYS A 758 87.42 93.31 54.89
N VAL A 759 86.35 93.78 54.19
CA VAL A 759 85.39 94.90 54.53
C VAL A 759 85.77 96.38 54.24
N ILE A 760 84.93 97.38 53.86
CA ILE A 760 83.66 97.65 53.04
C ILE A 760 83.73 99.19 52.69
N VAL A 761 82.87 99.74 51.79
CA VAL A 761 82.40 101.17 51.67
C VAL A 761 83.26 102.06 50.72
N GLN A 762 82.78 102.89 49.76
CA GLN A 762 81.48 103.36 49.20
C GLN A 762 81.65 103.56 47.66
N LYS A 763 80.77 103.14 46.74
CA LYS A 763 79.54 103.80 46.18
C LYS A 763 79.72 105.23 45.58
N PRO A 764 78.95 105.67 44.55
CA PRO A 764 78.12 104.90 43.58
C PRO A 764 78.14 105.40 42.10
N THR A 765 77.69 104.55 41.17
CA THR A 765 76.84 104.95 40.01
C THR A 765 75.69 103.95 39.88
N GLN A 766 74.54 104.40 39.37
CA GLN A 766 73.23 103.95 39.87
C GLN A 766 72.73 102.56 39.38
N ASP A 767 73.32 101.98 38.32
CA ASP A 767 72.65 100.93 37.53
C ASP A 767 72.96 99.47 37.92
N ILE A 768 73.98 99.23 38.75
CA ILE A 768 74.47 97.87 39.07
C ILE A 768 73.61 97.16 40.14
N ILE A 769 72.97 97.91 41.04
CA ILE A 769 72.35 97.38 42.28
C ILE A 769 71.18 96.43 42.00
N ALA A 770 70.42 96.64 40.92
CA ALA A 770 69.29 95.78 40.56
C ALA A 770 69.73 94.38 40.07
N MET A 771 70.89 94.28 39.40
CA MET A 771 71.43 93.01 38.90
C MET A 771 72.01 92.15 40.03
N GLU A 772 72.70 92.77 41.00
CA GLU A 772 73.36 92.04 42.09
C GLU A 772 72.36 91.33 43.03
N GLN A 773 71.19 91.92 43.28
CA GLN A 773 70.18 91.31 44.16
C GLN A 773 69.61 90.01 43.59
N LEU A 774 69.40 89.92 42.26
CA LEU A 774 68.95 88.69 41.61
C LEU A 774 70.02 87.59 41.65
N ILE A 775 71.28 87.96 41.39
CA ILE A 775 72.43 87.02 41.43
C ILE A 775 72.61 86.43 42.85
N VAL A 776 72.40 87.22 43.90
CA VAL A 776 72.52 86.74 45.29
C VAL A 776 71.38 85.77 45.66
N MET A 777 70.14 86.01 45.23
CA MET A 777 69.04 85.04 45.47
C MET A 777 69.28 83.72 44.73
N LEU A 778 69.62 83.77 43.44
CA LEU A 778 69.90 82.57 42.64
C LEU A 778 71.08 81.75 43.17
N ARG A 779 72.13 82.40 43.70
CA ARG A 779 73.25 81.72 44.37
C ARG A 779 72.86 81.06 45.68
N LYS A 780 71.89 81.61 46.41
CA LYS A 780 71.37 81.01 47.65
C LYS A 780 70.55 79.76 47.35
N GLU A 781 69.59 79.85 46.43
CA GLU A 781 68.77 78.70 46.00
C GLU A 781 69.63 77.58 45.40
N SER A 782 70.63 77.92 44.59
CA SER A 782 71.60 76.95 44.08
C SER A 782 72.49 76.33 45.17
N GLY A 783 72.67 76.99 46.31
CA GLY A 783 73.39 76.44 47.47
C GLY A 783 72.52 75.47 48.26
N ASP A 784 71.27 75.86 48.55
CA ASP A 784 70.30 75.05 49.31
C ASP A 784 69.91 73.76 48.56
N LEU A 785 69.84 73.81 47.22
CA LEU A 785 69.64 72.62 46.38
C LEU A 785 70.86 71.68 46.38
N LYS A 786 72.08 72.22 46.40
CA LYS A 786 73.32 71.42 46.41
C LYS A 786 73.49 70.66 47.72
N LEU A 787 73.09 71.26 48.85
CA LEU A 787 73.10 70.64 50.17
C LEU A 787 72.12 69.45 50.22
N LYS A 788 70.89 69.63 49.73
CA LYS A 788 69.89 68.53 49.65
C LYS A 788 70.30 67.38 48.72
N LEU A 789 71.02 67.68 47.63
CA LEU A 789 71.60 66.67 46.75
C LEU A 789 72.66 65.83 47.48
N GLN A 790 73.53 66.50 48.25
CA GLN A 790 74.55 65.82 49.04
C GLN A 790 73.96 64.94 50.15
N ASP A 791 72.92 65.42 50.86
CA ASP A 791 72.19 64.60 51.85
C ASP A 791 71.51 63.37 51.20
N GLN A 792 71.04 63.48 49.95
CA GLN A 792 70.48 62.36 49.20
C GLN A 792 71.54 61.36 48.75
N ASP A 793 72.72 61.81 48.31
CA ASP A 793 73.83 60.93 47.94
C ASP A 793 74.38 60.16 49.16
N ASP A 794 74.47 60.80 50.34
CA ASP A 794 74.86 60.12 51.58
C ASP A 794 73.82 59.07 52.03
N LEU A 795 72.53 59.34 51.84
CA LEU A 795 71.46 58.36 52.08
C LEU A 795 71.55 57.17 51.11
N ILE A 796 71.84 57.43 49.82
CA ILE A 796 72.04 56.38 48.80
C ILE A 796 73.26 55.52 49.14
N LEU A 797 74.35 56.12 49.64
CA LEU A 797 75.54 55.40 50.10
C LEU A 797 75.27 54.55 51.35
N GLY A 798 74.41 55.00 52.27
CA GLY A 798 73.91 54.21 53.39
C GLY A 798 73.12 52.98 52.94
N LEU A 799 72.07 53.20 52.14
CA LEU A 799 71.21 52.12 51.62
C LEU A 799 71.98 51.10 50.77
N ARG A 800 72.99 51.53 50.00
CA ARG A 800 73.88 50.61 49.26
C ARG A 800 74.73 49.73 50.18
N ARG A 801 75.20 50.24 51.33
CA ARG A 801 75.91 49.43 52.33
C ARG A 801 74.97 48.40 52.98
N ASP A 802 73.77 48.80 53.36
CA ASP A 802 72.80 47.90 53.99
C ASP A 802 72.35 46.78 53.03
N LEU A 803 72.14 47.11 51.75
CA LEU A 803 71.77 46.14 50.72
C LEU A 803 72.92 45.17 50.39
N ALA A 804 74.17 45.63 50.41
CA ALA A 804 75.35 44.77 50.32
C ALA A 804 75.50 43.86 51.55
N GLY A 805 75.26 44.39 52.76
CA GLY A 805 75.27 43.61 54.00
C GLY A 805 74.13 42.59 54.08
N ALA A 806 72.97 42.88 53.48
CA ALA A 806 71.88 41.92 53.30
C ALA A 806 72.22 40.83 52.27
N HIS A 807 72.87 41.19 51.16
CA HIS A 807 73.36 40.23 50.16
C HIS A 807 74.39 39.26 50.76
N ALA A 808 75.34 39.73 51.56
CA ALA A 808 76.30 38.86 52.25
C ALA A 808 75.60 37.83 53.15
N ARG A 809 74.65 38.28 53.99
CA ARG A 809 73.88 37.38 54.87
C ARG A 809 73.01 36.36 54.12
N LEU A 810 72.45 36.72 52.96
CA LEU A 810 71.72 35.77 52.11
C LEU A 810 72.67 34.78 51.40
N SER A 811 73.87 35.23 51.03
CA SER A 811 74.91 34.38 50.44
C SER A 811 75.37 33.29 51.41
N ASP A 812 75.62 33.65 52.68
CA ASP A 812 76.05 32.68 53.71
C ASP A 812 74.96 31.63 54.00
N VAL A 813 73.69 32.04 54.10
CA VAL A 813 72.54 31.13 54.26
C VAL A 813 72.35 30.20 53.05
N THR A 814 72.83 30.58 51.88
CA THR A 814 72.81 29.73 50.67
C THR A 814 73.93 28.68 50.67
N GLY A 815 75.00 28.88 51.47
CA GLY A 815 76.15 27.98 51.58
C GLY A 815 75.99 26.83 52.59
N GLU A 816 75.09 26.94 53.57
CA GLU A 816 74.98 25.99 54.71
C GLU A 816 73.73 25.08 54.67
N LEU A 817 73.15 24.84 53.50
CA LEU A 817 72.13 23.78 53.36
C LEU A 817 72.79 22.39 53.33
N SER A 818 72.38 21.52 54.25
CA SER A 818 72.93 20.17 54.35
C SER A 818 72.68 19.36 53.07
N GLU A 819 73.60 18.45 52.74
CA GLU A 819 73.52 17.63 51.51
C GLU A 819 72.22 16.81 51.43
N SER A 820 71.69 16.37 52.58
CA SER A 820 70.37 15.75 52.71
C SER A 820 69.23 16.66 52.25
N GLN A 821 69.22 17.93 52.68
CA GLN A 821 68.21 18.92 52.27
C GLN A 821 68.34 19.28 50.79
N LYS A 822 69.56 19.31 50.25
CA LYS A 822 69.79 19.55 48.81
C LYS A 822 69.22 18.41 47.96
N GLN A 823 69.51 17.15 48.30
CA GLN A 823 68.93 15.98 47.63
C GLN A 823 67.40 15.93 47.78
N GLU A 824 66.86 16.34 48.92
CA GLU A 824 65.41 16.36 49.14
C GLU A 824 64.72 17.45 48.30
N ILE A 825 65.33 18.63 48.14
CA ILE A 825 64.86 19.67 47.21
C ILE A 825 64.94 19.18 45.76
N GLU A 826 65.96 18.40 45.40
CA GLU A 826 66.13 17.83 44.06
C GLU A 826 65.07 16.77 43.75
N ARG A 827 64.82 15.82 44.67
CA ARG A 827 63.70 14.86 44.56
C ARG A 827 62.34 15.53 44.48
N ASN A 828 62.12 16.61 45.26
CA ASN A 828 60.87 17.36 45.21
C ASN A 828 60.71 18.16 43.91
N LYS A 829 61.81 18.63 43.29
CA LYS A 829 61.78 19.22 41.94
C LYS A 829 61.43 18.19 40.87
N ASP A 830 62.05 17.01 40.90
CA ASP A 830 61.74 15.93 39.95
C ASP A 830 60.28 15.47 40.09
N LEU A 831 59.79 15.34 41.33
CA LEU A 831 58.39 15.04 41.61
C LEU A 831 57.46 16.14 41.09
N LEU A 832 57.78 17.42 41.31
CA LEU A 832 57.01 18.53 40.77
C LEU A 832 56.99 18.53 39.23
N PHE A 833 58.12 18.23 38.58
CA PHE A 833 58.19 18.13 37.11
C PHE A 833 57.36 16.96 36.57
N GLN A 834 57.36 15.81 37.26
CA GLN A 834 56.46 14.70 36.94
C GLN A 834 54.99 15.08 37.12
N ARG A 835 54.63 15.76 38.23
CA ARG A 835 53.26 16.26 38.46
C ARG A 835 52.83 17.32 37.46
N GLU A 836 53.73 18.20 37.04
CA GLU A 836 53.44 19.22 36.03
C GLU A 836 53.21 18.59 34.65
N ARG A 837 53.97 17.55 34.30
CA ARG A 837 53.75 16.74 33.10
C ARG A 837 52.43 15.96 33.16
N GLU A 838 52.12 15.29 34.27
CA GLU A 838 50.81 14.64 34.49
C GLU A 838 49.65 15.64 34.36
N LEU A 839 49.79 16.84 34.94
CA LEU A 839 48.80 17.91 34.81
C LEU A 839 48.68 18.43 33.38
N MET A 840 49.78 18.48 32.62
CA MET A 840 49.74 18.85 31.19
C MET A 840 49.04 17.78 30.35
N ASP A 841 49.30 16.50 30.60
CA ASP A 841 48.65 15.38 29.92
C ASP A 841 47.14 15.33 30.26
N ILE A 842 46.77 15.52 31.53
CA ILE A 842 45.36 15.63 31.97
C ILE A 842 44.69 16.86 31.33
N ARG A 843 45.35 18.02 31.28
CA ARG A 843 44.83 19.20 30.56
C ARG A 843 44.63 18.93 29.08
N GLN A 844 45.53 18.20 28.43
CA GLN A 844 45.40 17.82 27.02
C GLN A 844 44.25 16.82 26.80
N GLN A 845 44.06 15.87 27.72
CA GLN A 845 42.91 14.95 27.71
C GLN A 845 41.58 15.70 27.92
N LEU A 846 41.52 16.63 28.87
CA LEU A 846 40.37 17.50 29.10
C LEU A 846 40.08 18.39 27.88
N ALA A 847 41.09 18.93 27.21
CA ALA A 847 40.91 19.69 25.96
C ALA A 847 40.38 18.82 24.81
N LYS A 848 40.81 17.55 24.72
CA LYS A 848 40.26 16.56 23.76
C LYS A 848 38.81 16.21 24.10
N LEU A 849 38.49 15.97 25.37
CA LEU A 849 37.13 15.71 25.84
C LEU A 849 36.21 16.91 25.63
N SER A 850 36.67 18.15 25.90
CA SER A 850 35.91 19.36 25.60
C SER A 850 35.57 19.44 24.12
N LYS A 851 36.53 19.25 23.22
CA LYS A 851 36.28 19.23 21.77
C LYS A 851 35.29 18.15 21.35
N ILE A 852 35.29 16.99 22.00
CA ILE A 852 34.30 15.92 21.75
C ILE A 852 32.92 16.36 22.25
N ILE A 853 32.82 16.93 23.45
CA ILE A 853 31.57 17.44 24.03
C ILE A 853 31.00 18.59 23.19
N ASP A 854 31.84 19.52 22.72
CA ASP A 854 31.44 20.64 21.86
C ASP A 854 30.93 20.12 20.50
N LYS A 855 31.61 19.12 19.92
CA LYS A 855 31.15 18.46 18.69
C LYS A 855 29.83 17.71 18.90
N GLN A 856 29.70 16.94 19.97
CA GLN A 856 28.47 16.24 20.33
C GLN A 856 27.33 17.21 20.61
N LYS A 857 27.60 18.36 21.23
CA LYS A 857 26.61 19.42 21.48
C LYS A 857 26.11 20.05 20.19
N GLU A 858 26.98 20.27 19.21
CA GLU A 858 26.58 20.78 17.90
C GLU A 858 25.83 19.72 17.06
N GLU A 859 26.25 18.45 17.15
CA GLU A 859 25.52 17.31 16.58
C GLU A 859 24.12 17.18 17.20
N MET A 860 23.97 17.32 18.53
CA MET A 860 22.66 17.32 19.19
C MET A 860 21.78 18.48 18.73
N LYS A 861 22.30 19.71 18.62
CA LYS A 861 21.53 20.84 18.05
C LYS A 861 21.08 20.59 16.62
N SER A 862 21.92 19.96 15.79
CA SER A 862 21.54 19.59 14.41
C SER A 862 20.40 18.59 14.43
N VAL A 863 20.51 17.53 15.26
CA VAL A 863 19.46 16.51 15.42
C VAL A 863 18.17 17.10 16.00
N GLU A 864 18.23 18.04 16.95
CA GLU A 864 17.06 18.77 17.45
C GLU A 864 16.41 19.65 16.37
N CYS A 865 17.22 20.32 15.55
CA CYS A 865 16.74 21.12 14.43
C CYS A 865 16.05 20.25 13.38
N ASP A 866 16.63 19.10 13.03
CA ASP A 866 16.07 18.16 12.06
C ASP A 866 14.84 17.42 12.62
N LEU A 867 14.84 17.05 13.90
CA LEU A 867 13.66 16.54 14.61
C LEU A 867 12.51 17.55 14.66
N SER A 868 12.82 18.85 14.80
CA SER A 868 11.83 19.93 14.74
C SER A 868 11.23 20.08 13.34
N LYS A 869 12.06 20.03 12.28
CA LYS A 869 11.60 19.99 10.88
C LYS A 869 10.70 18.78 10.64
N GLU A 870 11.13 17.59 11.05
CA GLU A 870 10.41 16.33 10.85
C GLU A 870 9.08 16.29 11.63
N LYS A 871 9.05 16.81 12.87
CA LYS A 871 7.80 17.03 13.61
C LYS A 871 6.85 17.97 12.84
N SER A 872 7.35 19.07 12.26
CA SER A 872 6.53 19.99 11.46
C SER A 872 5.96 19.35 10.20
N ILE A 873 6.71 18.44 9.56
CA ILE A 873 6.32 17.67 8.39
C ILE A 873 5.27 16.62 8.80
N SER A 874 5.49 15.90 9.89
CA SER A 874 4.55 14.92 10.45
C SER A 874 3.19 15.54 10.80
N VAL A 875 3.16 16.74 11.38
CA VAL A 875 1.92 17.48 11.67
C VAL A 875 1.16 17.84 10.38
N LYS A 876 1.87 18.27 9.32
CA LYS A 876 1.25 18.53 8.00
C LYS A 876 0.67 17.26 7.38
N TYR A 877 1.38 16.14 7.45
CA TYR A 877 0.86 14.85 6.96
C TYR A 877 -0.36 14.38 7.75
N LYS A 878 -0.37 14.50 9.08
CA LYS A 878 -1.56 14.19 9.90
C LYS A 878 -2.77 15.04 9.50
N SER A 879 -2.57 16.36 9.34
CA SER A 879 -3.64 17.27 8.91
C SER A 879 -4.20 16.90 7.53
N HIS A 880 -3.34 16.57 6.56
CA HIS A 880 -3.79 16.09 5.24
C HIS A 880 -4.49 14.73 5.30
N ILE A 881 -4.10 13.83 6.20
CA ILE A 881 -4.80 12.54 6.41
C ILE A 881 -6.18 12.78 7.01
N GLU A 882 -6.32 13.68 7.99
CA GLU A 882 -7.61 14.05 8.60
C GLU A 882 -8.54 14.77 7.61
N GLU A 883 -7.99 15.58 6.71
CA GLU A 883 -8.73 16.24 5.63
C GLU A 883 -9.17 15.23 4.55
N ARG A 884 -8.27 14.35 4.10
CA ARG A 884 -8.60 13.25 3.17
C ARG A 884 -9.64 12.29 3.76
N SER A 885 -9.55 11.99 5.05
CA SER A 885 -10.52 11.14 5.76
C SER A 885 -11.90 11.80 5.81
N ARG A 886 -11.98 13.10 6.12
CA ARG A 886 -13.24 13.86 6.03
C ARG A 886 -13.80 13.87 4.61
N ARG A 887 -12.95 14.02 3.59
CA ARG A 887 -13.38 14.03 2.19
C ARG A 887 -13.88 12.66 1.71
N ILE A 888 -13.29 11.57 2.21
CA ILE A 888 -13.78 10.20 1.95
C ILE A 888 -15.18 10.03 2.55
N LEU A 889 -15.40 10.37 3.82
CA LEU A 889 -16.73 10.29 4.46
C LEU A 889 -17.79 11.14 3.73
N GLU A 890 -17.41 12.30 3.22
CA GLU A 890 -18.29 13.18 2.43
C GLU A 890 -18.65 12.55 1.07
N LEU A 891 -17.69 11.93 0.39
CA LEU A 891 -17.91 11.20 -0.88
C LEU A 891 -18.72 9.92 -0.68
N GLU A 892 -18.49 9.16 0.41
CA GLU A 892 -19.29 7.99 0.78
C GLU A 892 -20.75 8.37 1.03
N SER A 893 -21.00 9.49 1.73
CA SER A 893 -22.33 10.04 1.93
C SER A 893 -23.00 10.44 0.60
N GLN A 894 -22.26 11.11 -0.29
CA GLN A 894 -22.76 11.49 -1.63
C GLN A 894 -23.06 10.27 -2.51
N LEU A 895 -22.22 9.22 -2.46
CA LEU A 895 -22.47 7.95 -3.16
C LEU A 895 -23.71 7.24 -2.61
N SER A 896 -23.92 7.24 -1.29
CA SER A 896 -25.13 6.69 -0.67
C SER A 896 -26.39 7.41 -1.16
N MET A 897 -26.36 8.75 -1.20
CA MET A 897 -27.48 9.56 -1.73
C MET A 897 -27.74 9.30 -3.22
N ASN A 898 -26.69 9.26 -4.05
CA ASN A 898 -26.82 8.97 -5.48
C ASN A 898 -27.37 7.55 -5.73
N ASN A 899 -26.98 6.55 -4.93
CA ASN A 899 -27.52 5.19 -5.03
C ASN A 899 -29.01 5.14 -4.64
N GLU A 900 -29.45 5.89 -3.63
CA GLU A 900 -30.87 6.03 -3.32
C GLU A 900 -31.65 6.75 -4.43
N GLU A 901 -31.05 7.74 -5.09
CA GLU A 901 -31.69 8.49 -6.17
C GLU A 901 -31.78 7.67 -7.47
N GLN A 902 -30.72 6.93 -7.83
CA GLN A 902 -30.76 5.95 -8.92
C GLN A 902 -31.80 4.86 -8.67
N LYS A 903 -31.93 4.38 -7.42
CA LYS A 903 -32.98 3.42 -7.04
C LYS A 903 -34.39 4.01 -7.25
N LYS A 904 -34.62 5.27 -6.85
CA LYS A 904 -35.91 5.97 -7.09
C LYS A 904 -36.19 6.16 -8.58
N GLN A 905 -35.17 6.44 -9.40
CA GLN A 905 -35.30 6.52 -10.86
C GLN A 905 -35.65 5.17 -11.48
N LEU A 906 -35.05 4.08 -10.99
CA LEU A 906 -35.38 2.71 -11.41
C LEU A 906 -36.82 2.35 -11.03
N ASP A 907 -37.25 2.65 -9.80
CA ASP A 907 -38.63 2.43 -9.32
C ASP A 907 -39.67 3.24 -10.13
N LEU A 908 -39.30 4.39 -10.69
CA LEU A 908 -40.13 5.19 -11.60
C LEU A 908 -40.18 4.60 -13.02
N LEU A 909 -39.04 4.18 -13.57
CA LEU A 909 -38.97 3.45 -14.85
C LEU A 909 -39.82 2.17 -14.82
N ASP A 910 -39.83 1.46 -13.69
CA ASP A 910 -40.66 0.28 -13.44
C ASP A 910 -42.16 0.59 -13.38
N GLN A 911 -42.53 1.81 -13.00
CA GLN A 911 -43.92 2.30 -13.02
C GLN A 911 -44.32 2.75 -14.42
N GLU A 912 -43.45 3.47 -15.14
CA GLU A 912 -43.67 3.83 -16.55
C GLU A 912 -43.76 2.60 -17.45
N GLY A 913 -42.94 1.56 -17.21
CA GLY A 913 -43.01 0.27 -17.89
C GLY A 913 -44.35 -0.46 -17.65
N ARG A 914 -44.92 -0.35 -16.44
CA ARG A 914 -46.26 -0.86 -16.14
C ARG A 914 -47.37 -0.05 -16.81
N ILE A 915 -47.31 1.27 -16.75
CA ILE A 915 -48.29 2.16 -17.39
C ILE A 915 -48.28 2.00 -18.91
N THR A 916 -47.11 1.88 -19.53
CA THR A 916 -46.99 1.65 -20.99
C THR A 916 -47.48 0.26 -21.41
N SER A 917 -47.24 -0.77 -20.59
CA SER A 917 -47.85 -2.10 -20.74
C SER A 917 -49.39 -2.03 -20.70
N GLU A 918 -49.96 -1.39 -19.68
CA GLU A 918 -51.41 -1.23 -19.51
C GLU A 918 -52.04 -0.41 -20.65
N MET A 919 -51.40 0.69 -21.05
CA MET A 919 -51.84 1.51 -22.20
C MET A 919 -51.75 0.75 -23.53
N THR A 920 -50.76 -0.14 -23.69
CA THR A 920 -50.65 -1.00 -24.88
C THR A 920 -51.75 -2.06 -24.91
N ALA A 921 -52.07 -2.67 -23.75
CA ALA A 921 -53.18 -3.62 -23.62
C ALA A 921 -54.53 -2.96 -23.90
N LEU A 922 -54.79 -1.78 -23.34
CA LEU A 922 -55.99 -0.97 -23.63
C LEU A 922 -56.04 -0.55 -25.11
N GLY A 923 -54.91 -0.16 -25.69
CA GLY A 923 -54.79 0.15 -27.12
C GLY A 923 -55.13 -1.03 -28.03
N ALA A 924 -54.73 -2.25 -27.64
CA ALA A 924 -55.09 -3.48 -28.33
C ALA A 924 -56.59 -3.80 -28.18
N GLN A 925 -57.15 -3.64 -26.97
CA GLN A 925 -58.58 -3.84 -26.71
C GLN A 925 -59.44 -2.86 -27.52
N CYS A 926 -59.14 -1.56 -27.51
CA CYS A 926 -59.86 -0.54 -28.27
C CYS A 926 -59.68 -0.66 -29.81
N ARG A 927 -58.70 -1.44 -30.29
CA ARG A 927 -58.63 -1.87 -31.70
C ARG A 927 -59.52 -3.08 -31.94
N GLY A 928 -59.48 -4.08 -31.06
CA GLY A 928 -60.35 -5.26 -31.11
C GLY A 928 -61.84 -4.88 -31.14
N GLU A 929 -62.29 -4.05 -30.21
CA GLU A 929 -63.69 -3.58 -30.14
C GLU A 929 -64.11 -2.79 -31.38
N ARG A 930 -63.20 -2.02 -31.99
CA ARG A 930 -63.46 -1.33 -33.27
C ARG A 930 -63.55 -2.30 -34.45
N HIS A 931 -62.71 -3.33 -34.50
CA HIS A 931 -62.84 -4.40 -35.50
C HIS A 931 -64.14 -5.18 -35.31
N GLU A 932 -64.53 -5.51 -34.08
CA GLU A 932 -65.80 -6.17 -33.75
C GLU A 932 -67.00 -5.35 -34.25
N GLN A 933 -66.99 -4.03 -34.00
CA GLN A 933 -68.02 -3.08 -34.49
C GLN A 933 -68.04 -2.94 -36.02
N VAL A 934 -66.87 -2.98 -36.68
CA VAL A 934 -66.80 -2.98 -38.15
C VAL A 934 -67.34 -4.29 -38.71
N ILE A 935 -67.02 -5.43 -38.08
CA ILE A 935 -67.52 -6.76 -38.47
C ILE A 935 -69.04 -6.85 -38.28
N THR A 936 -69.61 -6.30 -37.19
CA THR A 936 -71.07 -6.24 -37.01
C THR A 936 -71.73 -5.38 -38.09
N ARG A 937 -71.25 -4.15 -38.31
CA ARG A 937 -71.77 -3.29 -39.39
C ARG A 937 -71.62 -3.90 -40.78
N GLN A 938 -70.54 -4.64 -41.05
CA GLN A 938 -70.36 -5.39 -42.30
C GLN A 938 -71.32 -6.56 -42.42
N ARG A 939 -71.63 -7.27 -41.33
CA ARG A 939 -72.64 -8.34 -41.29
C ARG A 939 -74.06 -7.80 -41.50
N GLU A 940 -74.38 -6.64 -40.92
CA GLU A 940 -75.63 -5.92 -41.11
C GLU A 940 -75.76 -5.40 -42.54
N ALA A 941 -74.73 -4.74 -43.06
CA ALA A 941 -74.69 -4.31 -44.47
C ALA A 941 -74.81 -5.49 -45.43
N LEU A 942 -74.20 -6.65 -45.13
CA LEU A 942 -74.35 -7.87 -45.94
C LEU A 942 -75.74 -8.50 -45.82
N SER A 943 -76.41 -8.43 -44.67
CA SER A 943 -77.79 -8.91 -44.54
C SER A 943 -78.77 -8.00 -45.27
N GLU A 944 -78.57 -6.68 -45.23
CA GLU A 944 -79.30 -5.70 -46.04
C GLU A 944 -79.02 -5.87 -47.54
N LEU A 945 -77.76 -6.07 -47.95
CA LEU A 945 -77.42 -6.29 -49.35
C LEU A 945 -78.05 -7.59 -49.87
N ARG A 946 -78.03 -8.67 -49.07
CA ARG A 946 -78.70 -9.94 -49.41
C ARG A 946 -80.22 -9.79 -49.47
N SER A 947 -80.83 -8.96 -48.64
CA SER A 947 -82.28 -8.66 -48.75
C SER A 947 -82.59 -7.85 -50.01
N ARG A 948 -81.77 -6.85 -50.35
CA ARG A 948 -81.87 -6.08 -51.61
C ARG A 948 -81.66 -6.95 -52.85
N VAL A 949 -80.66 -7.83 -52.86
CA VAL A 949 -80.43 -8.79 -53.96
C VAL A 949 -81.64 -9.71 -54.10
N LYS A 950 -82.19 -10.23 -52.99
CA LYS A 950 -83.42 -11.06 -53.02
C LYS A 950 -84.65 -10.31 -53.54
N VAL A 951 -84.73 -8.99 -53.37
CA VAL A 951 -85.77 -8.13 -53.97
C VAL A 951 -85.49 -7.84 -55.45
N LEU A 952 -84.22 -7.69 -55.85
CA LEU A 952 -83.82 -7.47 -57.25
C LEU A 952 -83.93 -8.74 -58.11
N GLU A 953 -83.65 -9.92 -57.55
CA GLU A 953 -83.88 -11.23 -58.19
C GLU A 953 -85.36 -11.48 -58.50
N GLN A 954 -86.27 -10.89 -57.70
CA GLN A 954 -87.71 -10.90 -57.96
C GLN A 954 -88.14 -9.87 -59.05
N ALA A 955 -87.23 -9.05 -59.56
CA ALA A 955 -87.51 -7.89 -60.40
C ALA A 955 -86.71 -7.86 -61.73
N ASN A 956 -86.22 -8.99 -62.22
CA ASN A 956 -85.47 -9.07 -63.49
C ASN A 956 -86.38 -9.08 -64.75
N PRO A 957 -86.23 -8.14 -65.70
CA PRO A 957 -86.78 -8.22 -67.06
C PRO A 957 -85.86 -9.05 -67.98
N PRO A 958 -86.31 -9.45 -69.19
CA PRO A 958 -85.52 -10.27 -70.12
C PRO A 958 -84.38 -9.50 -70.79
N LEU A 959 -83.33 -10.25 -71.19
CA LEU A 959 -82.07 -9.75 -71.76
C LEU A 959 -82.22 -9.01 -73.11
N PRO A 960 -81.50 -7.89 -73.35
CA PRO A 960 -81.52 -7.17 -74.63
C PRO A 960 -80.77 -7.87 -75.77
N THR A 961 -81.13 -7.50 -77.01
CA THR A 961 -80.66 -8.11 -78.26
C THR A 961 -79.33 -7.57 -78.80
N LYS A 962 -78.74 -8.38 -79.70
CA LYS A 962 -77.36 -8.33 -80.23
C LYS A 962 -76.88 -6.98 -80.78
N ASP A 963 -77.77 -6.10 -81.23
CA ASP A 963 -77.40 -4.81 -81.83
C ASP A 963 -76.91 -3.78 -80.78
N GLN A 964 -77.43 -3.81 -79.55
CA GLN A 964 -76.99 -2.87 -78.50
C GLN A 964 -75.53 -3.10 -78.08
N ALA A 965 -75.02 -4.34 -78.19
CA ALA A 965 -73.63 -4.68 -77.89
C ALA A 965 -72.64 -4.14 -78.93
N LEU A 966 -73.04 -4.06 -80.20
CA LEU A 966 -72.18 -3.57 -81.29
C LEU A 966 -71.87 -2.06 -81.16
N GLN A 967 -72.81 -1.29 -80.62
CA GLN A 967 -72.67 0.16 -80.49
C GLN A 967 -71.69 0.57 -79.37
N GLN A 968 -71.51 -0.24 -78.32
CA GLN A 968 -70.48 -0.04 -77.29
C GLN A 968 -69.05 -0.28 -77.80
N VAL A 969 -68.84 -1.25 -78.70
CA VAL A 969 -67.50 -1.60 -79.21
C VAL A 969 -66.91 -0.48 -80.09
N LEU A 970 -67.75 0.32 -80.75
CA LEU A 970 -67.30 1.48 -81.55
C LEU A 970 -66.79 2.64 -80.68
N VAL A 971 -67.36 2.84 -79.50
CA VAL A 971 -66.90 3.89 -78.55
C VAL A 971 -65.52 3.56 -78.01
N LEU A 972 -65.32 2.32 -77.53
CA LEU A 972 -64.04 1.87 -76.97
C LEU A 972 -62.88 1.86 -77.98
N LYS A 973 -63.17 1.70 -79.28
CA LYS A 973 -62.13 1.82 -80.33
C LYS A 973 -61.69 3.26 -80.60
N LYS A 974 -62.51 4.27 -80.25
CA LYS A 974 -62.18 5.68 -80.43
C LYS A 974 -61.19 6.17 -79.36
N GLU A 975 -61.46 5.85 -78.10
CA GLU A 975 -60.63 6.24 -76.94
C GLU A 975 -59.21 5.63 -77.03
N LEU A 976 -59.08 4.42 -77.58
CA LEU A 976 -57.80 3.72 -77.75
C LEU A 976 -56.92 4.30 -78.87
N ALA A 977 -57.47 5.12 -79.77
CA ALA A 977 -56.71 5.87 -80.77
C ALA A 977 -56.17 7.19 -80.21
N GLU A 978 -56.96 7.85 -79.36
CA GLU A 978 -56.63 9.14 -78.73
C GLU A 978 -55.46 9.01 -77.75
N MET A 979 -55.40 7.92 -76.99
CA MET A 979 -54.28 7.59 -76.10
C MET A 979 -52.93 7.38 -76.80
N ARG A 980 -52.91 7.03 -78.10
CA ARG A 980 -51.65 6.84 -78.86
C ARG A 980 -51.09 8.13 -79.48
N ALA A 981 -51.93 9.15 -79.69
CA ALA A 981 -51.48 10.42 -80.26
C ALA A 981 -50.71 11.29 -79.26
N ASN A 982 -51.10 11.26 -77.98
CA ASN A 982 -50.50 12.11 -76.94
C ASN A 982 -49.12 11.64 -76.46
N GLN A 983 -48.69 10.43 -76.80
CA GLN A 983 -47.38 9.88 -76.40
C GLN A 983 -46.25 10.23 -77.41
N ALA A 984 -46.57 10.86 -78.54
CA ALA A 984 -45.63 11.17 -79.63
C ALA A 984 -45.27 12.67 -79.75
N LEU A 985 -45.65 13.50 -78.77
CA LEU A 985 -45.48 14.97 -78.79
C LEU A 985 -44.62 15.51 -77.63
N SER A 986 -43.94 14.64 -76.88
CA SER A 986 -43.07 15.02 -75.74
C SER A 986 -41.56 14.88 -75.99
N GLU A 987 -41.15 14.46 -77.20
CA GLU A 987 -39.74 14.21 -77.55
C GLU A 987 -39.37 14.88 -78.89
N ASP A 988 -39.39 16.22 -78.95
CA ASP A 988 -38.53 16.98 -79.88
C ASP A 988 -38.58 18.51 -79.63
N SER A 989 -37.65 19.03 -78.83
CA SER A 989 -37.26 20.46 -78.79
C SER A 989 -36.13 20.68 -77.78
N HIS A 990 -34.88 20.73 -78.24
CA HIS A 990 -33.82 21.68 -77.80
C HIS A 990 -32.47 21.36 -78.46
N ILE A 991 -32.34 21.72 -79.74
CA ILE A 991 -31.05 21.96 -80.39
C ILE A 991 -31.10 23.42 -80.90
N LEU A 992 -29.95 24.12 -80.84
CA LEU A 992 -29.71 25.55 -81.19
C LEU A 992 -29.57 26.51 -79.99
N ASN A 993 -28.47 26.39 -79.24
CA ASN A 993 -27.78 27.54 -78.60
C ASN A 993 -26.31 27.17 -78.29
N VAL A 994 -25.40 27.56 -79.19
CA VAL A 994 -23.97 27.28 -79.13
C VAL A 994 -23.30 28.12 -78.04
N SER A 995 -22.57 27.48 -77.12
CA SER A 995 -22.15 28.07 -75.85
C SER A 995 -20.71 28.58 -75.86
N SER A 996 -20.26 29.21 -74.76
CA SER A 996 -18.84 29.55 -74.57
C SER A 996 -17.92 28.33 -74.69
N LEU A 997 -18.43 27.13 -74.40
CA LEU A 997 -17.71 25.87 -74.50
C LEU A 997 -17.31 25.56 -75.95
N ASP A 998 -18.15 25.90 -76.93
CA ASP A 998 -17.86 25.66 -78.35
C ASP A 998 -16.74 26.56 -78.89
N ARG A 999 -16.57 27.77 -78.33
CA ARG A 999 -15.40 28.61 -78.63
C ARG A 999 -14.13 28.04 -78.02
N GLU A 1000 -14.21 27.45 -76.83
CA GLU A 1000 -13.11 26.74 -76.18
C GLU A 1000 -12.70 25.49 -76.95
N VAL A 1001 -13.68 24.69 -77.39
CA VAL A 1001 -13.48 23.51 -78.24
C VAL A 1001 -12.85 23.90 -79.59
N ASN A 1002 -13.24 25.03 -80.19
CA ASN A 1002 -12.61 25.51 -81.43
C ASN A 1002 -11.16 26.00 -81.23
N ARG A 1003 -10.80 26.54 -80.06
CA ARG A 1003 -9.39 26.79 -79.69
C ARG A 1003 -8.63 25.48 -79.48
N ALA A 1004 -9.19 24.54 -78.73
CA ALA A 1004 -8.58 23.23 -78.47
C ALA A 1004 -8.40 22.38 -79.76
N ARG A 1005 -9.24 22.59 -80.78
CA ARG A 1005 -9.12 21.98 -82.13
C ARG A 1005 -8.13 22.70 -83.05
N GLY A 1006 -7.42 23.73 -82.58
CA GLY A 1006 -6.38 24.42 -83.35
C GLY A 1006 -6.91 25.32 -84.48
N LEU A 1007 -8.20 25.68 -84.49
CA LEU A 1007 -8.82 26.48 -85.55
C LEU A 1007 -8.59 28.00 -85.40
N LEU A 1008 -7.81 28.43 -84.41
CA LEU A 1008 -7.37 29.82 -84.21
C LEU A 1008 -5.88 29.84 -83.83
N THR A 1009 -5.06 30.52 -84.64
CA THR A 1009 -3.62 30.67 -84.39
C THR A 1009 -3.36 31.78 -83.37
N ASN A 1010 -2.73 31.44 -82.24
CA ASN A 1010 -2.45 32.41 -81.17
C ASN A 1010 -1.18 33.23 -81.48
N VAL A 1011 -1.31 34.56 -81.56
CA VAL A 1011 -0.25 35.44 -82.09
C VAL A 1011 0.81 35.81 -81.05
N ASN A 1012 0.56 35.60 -79.75
CA ASN A 1012 1.46 36.02 -78.66
C ASN A 1012 1.65 34.95 -77.57
N ALA A 1013 1.99 33.72 -77.98
CA ALA A 1013 2.16 32.58 -77.08
C ALA A 1013 3.14 32.84 -75.91
N GLU A 1014 4.24 33.57 -76.13
CA GLU A 1014 5.25 33.84 -75.10
C GLU A 1014 4.73 34.78 -73.99
N ALA A 1015 4.09 35.89 -74.36
CA ALA A 1015 3.46 36.80 -73.39
C ALA A 1015 2.24 36.16 -72.70
N ASP A 1016 1.57 35.19 -73.34
CA ASP A 1016 0.51 34.40 -72.71
C ASP A 1016 1.07 33.37 -71.71
N MET A 1017 2.20 32.72 -72.02
CA MET A 1017 2.90 31.85 -71.07
C MET A 1017 3.43 32.62 -69.86
N GLU A 1018 4.06 33.79 -70.07
CA GLU A 1018 4.56 34.63 -68.97
C GLU A 1018 3.42 35.14 -68.07
N ARG A 1019 2.30 35.59 -68.66
CA ARG A 1019 1.09 35.95 -67.90
C ARG A 1019 0.45 34.75 -67.21
N SER A 1020 0.53 33.55 -67.79
CA SER A 1020 0.04 32.32 -67.16
C SER A 1020 0.91 31.96 -65.96
N ALA A 1021 2.24 31.96 -66.09
CA ALA A 1021 3.18 31.67 -65.01
C ALA A 1021 3.09 32.71 -63.87
N HIS A 1022 2.90 33.99 -64.19
CA HIS A 1022 2.66 35.02 -63.17
C HIS A 1022 1.32 34.86 -62.45
N ARG A 1023 0.28 34.38 -63.14
CA ARG A 1023 -1.00 34.05 -62.49
C ARG A 1023 -0.85 32.81 -61.61
N GLU A 1024 -0.27 31.73 -62.14
CA GLU A 1024 -0.05 30.47 -61.42
C GLU A 1024 0.82 30.65 -60.16
N THR A 1025 1.86 31.49 -60.22
CA THR A 1025 2.66 31.83 -59.03
C THR A 1025 1.90 32.70 -58.03
N MET A 1026 1.02 33.59 -58.47
CA MET A 1026 0.14 34.36 -57.57
C MET A 1026 -0.90 33.45 -56.91
N ASP A 1027 -1.55 32.58 -57.68
CA ASP A 1027 -2.54 31.60 -57.22
C ASP A 1027 -1.90 30.61 -56.22
N ALA A 1028 -0.66 30.16 -56.47
CA ALA A 1028 0.10 29.30 -55.56
C ALA A 1028 0.44 29.99 -54.22
N LEU A 1029 0.80 31.28 -54.25
CA LEU A 1029 1.04 32.07 -53.04
C LEU A 1029 -0.25 32.33 -52.25
N GLU A 1030 -1.37 32.60 -52.94
CA GLU A 1030 -2.68 32.74 -52.31
C GLU A 1030 -3.18 31.41 -51.70
N ALA A 1031 -2.94 30.28 -52.37
CA ALA A 1031 -3.22 28.95 -51.82
C ALA A 1031 -2.35 28.62 -50.59
N SER A 1032 -1.07 29.00 -50.61
CA SER A 1032 -0.16 28.87 -49.46
C SER A 1032 -0.59 29.74 -48.27
N GLU A 1033 -1.02 30.98 -48.53
CA GLU A 1033 -1.56 31.85 -47.49
C GLU A 1033 -2.88 31.31 -46.92
N ASN A 1034 -3.81 30.87 -47.78
CA ASN A 1034 -5.09 30.32 -47.34
C ASN A 1034 -4.93 29.03 -46.51
N THR A 1035 -3.95 28.18 -46.84
CA THR A 1035 -3.62 26.99 -46.03
C THR A 1035 -2.99 27.37 -44.68
N TYR A 1036 -2.06 28.34 -44.64
CA TYR A 1036 -1.54 28.89 -43.38
C TYR A 1036 -2.65 29.49 -42.49
N LEU A 1037 -3.54 30.31 -43.05
CA LEU A 1037 -4.66 30.90 -42.32
C LEU A 1037 -5.66 29.85 -41.82
N THR A 1038 -5.88 28.78 -42.58
CA THR A 1038 -6.72 27.65 -42.17
C THR A 1038 -6.09 26.88 -41.01
N LEU A 1039 -4.78 26.60 -41.07
CA LEU A 1039 -4.02 26.00 -39.98
C LEU A 1039 -4.06 26.88 -38.72
N LEU A 1040 -3.89 28.19 -38.84
CA LEU A 1040 -3.91 29.12 -37.72
C LEU A 1040 -5.28 29.14 -37.01
N ARG A 1041 -6.38 29.12 -37.78
CA ARG A 1041 -7.75 29.00 -37.23
C ARG A 1041 -7.98 27.65 -36.56
N ALA A 1042 -7.51 26.55 -37.17
CA ALA A 1042 -7.63 25.21 -36.59
C ALA A 1042 -6.89 25.10 -35.25
N ILE A 1043 -5.63 25.55 -35.19
CA ILE A 1043 -4.83 25.57 -33.96
C ILE A 1043 -5.52 26.42 -32.88
N ALA A 1044 -6.02 27.61 -33.22
CA ALA A 1044 -6.74 28.45 -32.26
C ALA A 1044 -8.05 27.83 -31.76
N SER A 1045 -8.79 27.14 -32.63
CA SER A 1045 -9.98 26.38 -32.24
C SER A 1045 -9.64 25.21 -31.31
N CYS A 1046 -8.55 24.49 -31.57
CA CYS A 1046 -8.07 23.41 -30.68
C CYS A 1046 -7.55 23.92 -29.33
N LEU A 1047 -7.10 25.17 -29.26
CA LEU A 1047 -6.57 25.82 -28.06
C LEU A 1047 -7.60 26.67 -27.31
N ASP A 1048 -8.85 26.71 -27.78
CA ASP A 1048 -9.94 27.51 -27.21
C ASP A 1048 -9.53 29.00 -27.08
N VAL A 1049 -9.22 29.60 -28.23
CA VAL A 1049 -8.82 31.01 -28.39
C VAL A 1049 -9.81 31.70 -29.32
N ASP A 1050 -10.76 32.43 -28.74
CA ASP A 1050 -11.94 33.00 -29.42
C ASP A 1050 -11.63 33.95 -30.59
N SER A 1051 -10.45 34.56 -30.62
CA SER A 1051 -10.05 35.45 -31.71
C SER A 1051 -8.55 35.42 -31.96
N VAL A 1052 -8.19 35.35 -33.25
CA VAL A 1052 -6.81 35.41 -33.74
C VAL A 1052 -6.67 36.63 -34.64
N GLN A 1053 -5.71 37.50 -34.35
CA GLN A 1053 -5.42 38.69 -35.16
C GLN A 1053 -4.61 38.30 -36.41
N GLY A 1054 -4.49 39.21 -37.39
CA GLY A 1054 -3.70 38.96 -38.60
C GLY A 1054 -4.30 37.99 -39.63
N LEU A 1055 -5.58 37.58 -39.49
CA LEU A 1055 -6.27 36.64 -40.40
C LEU A 1055 -6.69 37.24 -41.77
N ARG A 1056 -6.23 38.45 -42.12
CA ARG A 1056 -6.49 39.11 -43.41
C ARG A 1056 -5.50 38.62 -44.47
N PRO A 1057 -5.88 38.43 -45.74
CA PRO A 1057 -4.93 38.14 -46.82
C PRO A 1057 -3.90 39.26 -47.01
N ILE A 1058 -2.67 38.94 -47.41
CA ILE A 1058 -1.58 39.90 -47.63
C ILE A 1058 -1.61 40.54 -49.02
N GLY A 1059 -2.39 39.94 -49.95
CA GLY A 1059 -2.57 40.40 -51.33
C GLY A 1059 -3.12 41.83 -51.41
N HIS A 1060 -2.57 42.62 -52.33
CA HIS A 1060 -3.00 44.00 -52.62
C HIS A 1060 -2.89 45.04 -51.47
N ILE A 1061 -2.23 44.69 -50.36
CA ILE A 1061 -1.99 45.61 -49.22
C ILE A 1061 -0.70 46.43 -49.42
N GLN A 1062 -0.74 47.72 -49.05
CA GLN A 1062 0.39 48.65 -49.09
C GLN A 1062 1.57 48.20 -48.18
N LYS A 1063 2.81 48.56 -48.56
CA LYS A 1063 4.04 48.07 -47.89
C LYS A 1063 4.09 48.35 -46.38
N THR A 1064 3.58 49.49 -45.93
CA THR A 1064 3.51 49.88 -44.50
C THR A 1064 2.49 49.05 -43.72
N GLU A 1065 1.32 48.82 -44.30
CA GLU A 1065 0.25 48.02 -43.69
C GLU A 1065 0.59 46.52 -43.73
N ARG A 1066 1.39 46.08 -44.71
CA ARG A 1066 1.95 44.72 -44.76
C ARG A 1066 2.83 44.42 -43.54
N GLN A 1067 3.66 45.37 -43.09
CA GLN A 1067 4.48 45.18 -41.89
C GLN A 1067 3.59 44.98 -40.66
N ARG A 1068 2.60 45.85 -40.44
CA ARG A 1068 1.64 45.71 -39.33
C ARG A 1068 0.93 44.37 -39.33
N LEU A 1069 0.54 43.86 -40.50
CA LEU A 1069 -0.09 42.55 -40.65
C LEU A 1069 0.86 41.39 -40.28
N MET A 1070 2.16 41.51 -40.58
CA MET A 1070 3.17 40.55 -40.10
C MET A 1070 3.32 40.64 -38.57
N ASP A 1071 3.41 41.84 -38.01
CA ASP A 1071 3.50 42.05 -36.56
C ASP A 1071 2.24 41.52 -35.83
N GLU A 1072 1.05 41.57 -36.45
CA GLU A 1072 -0.18 40.95 -35.93
C GLU A 1072 -0.15 39.41 -35.98
N ARG A 1073 0.36 38.83 -37.05
CA ARG A 1073 0.53 37.37 -37.20
C ARG A 1073 1.56 36.82 -36.23
N GLU A 1074 2.67 37.54 -36.00
CA GLU A 1074 3.68 37.17 -35.02
C GLU A 1074 3.09 37.15 -33.60
N ARG A 1075 2.41 38.23 -33.17
CA ARG A 1075 1.69 38.29 -31.89
C ARG A 1075 0.63 37.20 -31.75
N ALA A 1076 -0.05 36.82 -32.83
CA ALA A 1076 -0.98 35.69 -32.83
C ALA A 1076 -0.26 34.35 -32.59
N CYS A 1077 0.85 34.09 -33.28
CA CYS A 1077 1.67 32.89 -33.07
C CYS A 1077 2.27 32.83 -31.65
N GLU A 1078 2.71 33.97 -31.09
CA GLU A 1078 3.17 34.07 -29.70
C GLU A 1078 2.06 33.72 -28.70
N ALA A 1079 0.86 34.28 -28.86
CA ALA A 1079 -0.29 34.02 -27.98
C ALA A 1079 -0.68 32.52 -27.97
N LEU A 1080 -0.72 31.89 -29.15
CA LEU A 1080 -0.96 30.44 -29.28
C LEU A 1080 0.18 29.64 -28.61
N THR A 1081 1.43 30.05 -28.79
CA THR A 1081 2.60 29.41 -28.16
C THR A 1081 2.55 29.49 -26.63
N VAL A 1082 2.15 30.64 -26.06
CA VAL A 1082 1.95 30.78 -24.60
C VAL A 1082 0.82 29.89 -24.11
N LYS A 1083 -0.31 29.80 -24.84
CA LYS A 1083 -1.43 28.89 -24.50
C LYS A 1083 -0.99 27.43 -24.51
N ILE A 1084 -0.19 27.01 -25.51
CA ILE A 1084 0.41 25.65 -25.58
C ILE A 1084 1.32 25.39 -24.38
N LYS A 1085 2.23 26.32 -24.03
CA LYS A 1085 3.12 26.17 -22.86
C LYS A 1085 2.33 26.01 -21.56
N LEU A 1086 1.29 26.81 -21.33
CA LEU A 1086 0.43 26.71 -20.16
C LEU A 1086 -0.37 25.40 -20.10
N ILE A 1087 -0.77 24.85 -21.25
CA ILE A 1087 -1.42 23.53 -21.34
C ILE A 1087 -0.39 22.43 -21.02
N ARG A 1088 0.82 22.51 -21.57
CA ARG A 1088 1.91 21.57 -21.27
C ARG A 1088 2.24 21.55 -19.78
N GLU A 1089 2.50 22.70 -19.16
CA GLU A 1089 2.75 22.77 -17.70
C GLU A 1089 1.59 22.25 -16.86
N ARG A 1090 0.34 22.34 -17.36
CA ARG A 1090 -0.84 21.77 -16.69
C ARG A 1090 -0.90 20.25 -16.84
N ILE A 1091 -0.45 19.72 -17.97
CA ILE A 1091 -0.32 18.28 -18.21
C ILE A 1091 0.81 17.74 -17.32
N ASP A 1092 2.00 18.35 -17.35
CA ASP A 1092 3.15 17.95 -16.51
C ASP A 1092 2.76 17.86 -15.02
N ARG A 1093 2.07 18.88 -14.48
CA ARG A 1093 1.55 18.90 -13.10
C ARG A 1093 0.45 17.86 -12.82
N LYS A 1094 -0.34 17.49 -13.84
CA LYS A 1094 -1.34 16.41 -13.72
C LYS A 1094 -0.66 15.04 -13.73
N ASP A 1095 0.38 14.86 -14.54
CA ASP A 1095 1.13 13.62 -14.63
C ASP A 1095 1.92 13.37 -13.32
N GLU A 1096 2.52 14.42 -12.73
CA GLU A 1096 3.09 14.35 -11.38
C GLU A 1096 2.07 13.90 -10.31
N LEU A 1097 0.84 14.43 -10.39
CA LEU A 1097 -0.27 14.06 -9.49
C LEU A 1097 -0.75 12.62 -9.73
N LEU A 1098 -0.87 12.20 -10.99
CA LEU A 1098 -1.22 10.82 -11.38
C LEU A 1098 -0.17 9.83 -10.88
N GLN A 1099 1.12 10.10 -11.07
CA GLN A 1099 2.19 9.31 -10.47
C GLN A 1099 2.10 9.31 -8.93
N GLY A 1100 1.66 10.42 -8.32
CA GLY A 1100 1.31 10.48 -6.90
C GLY A 1100 0.26 9.43 -6.52
N TYR A 1101 -0.84 9.36 -7.27
CA TYR A 1101 -1.90 8.37 -7.08
C TYR A 1101 -1.44 6.93 -7.40
N GLU A 1102 -0.57 6.72 -8.38
CA GLU A 1102 0.02 5.39 -8.66
C GLU A 1102 0.88 4.90 -7.49
N ARG A 1103 1.71 5.78 -6.91
CA ARG A 1103 2.50 5.47 -5.70
C ARG A 1103 1.62 5.22 -4.47
N ASP A 1104 0.48 5.91 -4.35
CA ASP A 1104 -0.52 5.65 -3.31
C ASP A 1104 -1.23 4.30 -3.54
N LEU A 1105 -1.63 3.99 -4.78
CA LEU A 1105 -2.25 2.71 -5.16
C LEU A 1105 -1.31 1.53 -4.96
N ALA A 1106 -0.02 1.69 -5.27
CA ALA A 1106 1.00 0.67 -5.00
C ALA A 1106 1.15 0.41 -3.49
N ARG A 1107 1.16 1.46 -2.66
CA ARG A 1107 1.16 1.34 -1.19
C ARG A 1107 -0.13 0.69 -0.66
N MET A 1108 -1.29 1.03 -1.23
CA MET A 1108 -2.56 0.38 -0.89
C MET A 1108 -2.56 -1.11 -1.25
N ARG A 1109 -2.05 -1.50 -2.43
CA ARG A 1109 -1.92 -2.91 -2.82
C ARG A 1109 -0.99 -3.70 -1.89
N GLN A 1110 0.14 -3.12 -1.48
CA GLN A 1110 1.03 -3.72 -0.49
C GLN A 1110 0.35 -3.84 0.89
N ALA A 1111 -0.45 -2.85 1.29
CA ALA A 1111 -1.22 -2.89 2.53
C ALA A 1111 -2.34 -3.95 2.50
N THR A 1112 -3.04 -4.12 1.37
CA THR A 1112 -4.04 -5.20 1.21
C THR A 1112 -3.39 -6.57 1.17
N GLU A 1113 -2.26 -6.75 0.49
CA GLU A 1113 -1.52 -8.02 0.49
C GLU A 1113 -1.02 -8.38 1.91
N LEU A 1114 -0.54 -7.39 2.68
CA LEU A 1114 -0.21 -7.57 4.09
C LEU A 1114 -1.44 -7.91 4.95
N ALA A 1115 -2.59 -7.28 4.69
CA ALA A 1115 -3.84 -7.58 5.38
C ALA A 1115 -4.32 -9.01 5.07
N GLU A 1116 -4.30 -9.45 3.81
CA GLU A 1116 -4.63 -10.82 3.40
C GLU A 1116 -3.69 -11.86 4.02
N LYS A 1117 -2.39 -11.57 4.06
CA LYS A 1117 -1.40 -12.40 4.79
C LYS A 1117 -1.65 -12.45 6.30
N LYS A 1118 -2.29 -11.42 6.88
CA LYS A 1118 -2.70 -11.42 8.29
C LYS A 1118 -4.02 -12.14 8.51
N THR A 1119 -5.00 -11.98 7.62
CA THR A 1119 -6.27 -12.73 7.64
C THR A 1119 -6.03 -14.22 7.53
N THR A 1120 -5.23 -14.67 6.56
CA THR A 1120 -4.86 -16.09 6.42
C THR A 1120 -4.09 -16.64 7.64
N GLN A 1121 -3.24 -15.83 8.29
CA GLN A 1121 -2.63 -16.19 9.58
C GLN A 1121 -3.69 -16.34 10.68
N VAL A 1122 -4.64 -15.41 10.79
CA VAL A 1122 -5.75 -15.46 11.75
C VAL A 1122 -6.66 -16.67 11.50
N ASP A 1123 -6.98 -16.98 10.24
CA ASP A 1123 -7.79 -18.15 9.86
C ASP A 1123 -7.07 -19.46 10.21
N SER A 1124 -5.76 -19.56 9.95
CA SER A 1124 -4.98 -20.73 10.35
C SER A 1124 -4.96 -20.92 11.88
N LEU A 1125 -4.80 -19.84 12.65
CA LEU A 1125 -4.91 -19.87 14.10
C LEU A 1125 -6.32 -20.20 14.58
N ALA A 1126 -7.36 -19.74 13.88
CA ALA A 1126 -8.75 -20.09 14.19
C ALA A 1126 -9.02 -21.58 13.95
N THR A 1127 -8.47 -22.18 12.87
CA THR A 1127 -8.54 -23.63 12.65
C THR A 1127 -7.76 -24.42 13.70
N ASP A 1128 -6.57 -23.97 14.10
CA ASP A 1128 -5.80 -24.62 15.18
C ASP A 1128 -6.49 -24.53 16.54
N ILE A 1129 -7.12 -23.39 16.85
CA ILE A 1129 -7.95 -23.24 18.06
C ILE A 1129 -9.13 -24.21 17.99
N LYS A 1130 -9.82 -24.31 16.84
CA LYS A 1130 -10.94 -25.24 16.65
C LYS A 1130 -10.49 -26.68 16.88
N ASN A 1131 -9.41 -27.12 16.22
CA ASN A 1131 -8.84 -28.46 16.36
C ASN A 1131 -8.48 -28.77 17.82
N ARG A 1132 -7.83 -27.83 18.54
CA ARG A 1132 -7.53 -27.97 19.97
C ARG A 1132 -8.78 -27.99 20.86
N THR A 1133 -9.86 -27.29 20.49
CA THR A 1133 -11.14 -27.38 21.22
C THR A 1133 -11.84 -28.72 21.01
N GLU A 1134 -11.78 -29.28 19.80
CA GLU A 1134 -12.28 -30.62 19.47
C GLU A 1134 -11.48 -31.70 20.22
N GLU A 1135 -10.14 -31.63 20.21
CA GLU A 1135 -9.26 -32.48 21.02
C GLU A 1135 -9.58 -32.39 22.52
N THR A 1136 -9.71 -31.16 23.05
CA THR A 1136 -10.10 -30.93 24.45
C THR A 1136 -11.47 -31.53 24.77
N HIS A 1137 -12.42 -31.49 23.81
CA HIS A 1137 -13.73 -32.12 23.96
C HIS A 1137 -13.59 -33.65 24.03
N TYR A 1138 -12.85 -34.28 23.12
CA TYR A 1138 -12.62 -35.73 23.14
C TYR A 1138 -11.89 -36.20 24.40
N LEU A 1139 -10.92 -35.43 24.91
CA LEU A 1139 -10.24 -35.72 26.17
C LEU A 1139 -11.18 -35.60 27.38
N ARG A 1140 -12.04 -34.58 27.42
CA ARG A 1140 -13.08 -34.43 28.47
C ARG A 1140 -14.11 -35.57 28.40
N GLU A 1141 -14.54 -35.96 27.21
CA GLU A 1141 -15.47 -37.07 27.05
C GLU A 1141 -14.84 -38.40 27.50
N SER A 1142 -13.58 -38.63 27.15
CA SER A 1142 -12.80 -39.79 27.62
C SER A 1142 -12.62 -39.80 29.14
N LEU A 1143 -12.37 -38.64 29.75
CA LEU A 1143 -12.30 -38.48 31.20
C LEU A 1143 -13.65 -38.74 31.89
N ASN A 1144 -14.76 -38.29 31.29
CA ASN A 1144 -16.11 -38.58 31.78
C ASN A 1144 -16.42 -40.09 31.69
N ARG A 1145 -16.17 -40.73 30.55
CA ARG A 1145 -16.34 -42.18 30.36
C ARG A 1145 -15.53 -43.01 31.36
N THR A 1146 -14.29 -42.61 31.66
CA THR A 1146 -13.46 -43.30 32.67
C THR A 1146 -13.93 -43.03 34.10
N ARG A 1147 -14.42 -41.83 34.41
CA ARG A 1147 -15.06 -41.49 35.69
C ARG A 1147 -16.35 -42.28 35.90
N ASP A 1148 -17.24 -42.35 34.91
CA ASP A 1148 -18.50 -43.09 34.99
C ASP A 1148 -18.24 -44.58 35.21
N ARG A 1149 -17.22 -45.15 34.53
CA ARG A 1149 -16.76 -46.52 34.77
C ARG A 1149 -16.23 -46.70 36.19
N LEU A 1150 -15.45 -45.76 36.72
CA LEU A 1150 -14.96 -45.79 38.11
C LEU A 1150 -16.11 -45.70 39.12
N ASP A 1151 -17.10 -44.84 38.89
CA ASP A 1151 -18.26 -44.70 39.78
C ASP A 1151 -19.22 -45.90 39.66
N GLN A 1152 -19.32 -46.55 38.49
CA GLN A 1152 -19.97 -47.86 38.33
C GLN A 1152 -19.24 -48.95 39.14
N GLU A 1153 -17.91 -49.04 39.03
CA GLU A 1153 -17.08 -49.94 39.83
C GLU A 1153 -17.22 -49.68 41.34
N ARG A 1154 -17.34 -48.40 41.77
CA ARG A 1154 -17.59 -48.04 43.17
C ARG A 1154 -19.00 -48.43 43.65
N ARG A 1155 -20.01 -48.30 42.79
CA ARG A 1155 -21.38 -48.79 43.07
C ARG A 1155 -21.40 -50.31 43.19
N LEU A 1156 -20.76 -51.02 42.26
CA LEU A 1156 -20.61 -52.48 42.30
C LEU A 1156 -19.85 -52.93 43.55
N ASN A 1157 -18.71 -52.32 43.88
CA ASN A 1157 -17.95 -52.64 45.09
C ASN A 1157 -18.74 -52.34 46.38
N SER A 1158 -19.54 -51.26 46.40
CA SER A 1158 -20.45 -50.98 47.53
C SER A 1158 -21.56 -52.02 47.65
N ALA A 1159 -22.18 -52.43 46.53
CA ALA A 1159 -23.20 -53.48 46.50
C ALA A 1159 -22.62 -54.85 46.89
N ILE A 1160 -21.39 -55.17 46.47
CA ILE A 1160 -20.66 -56.38 46.88
C ILE A 1160 -20.35 -56.35 48.37
N LYS A 1161 -19.95 -55.20 48.93
CA LYS A 1161 -19.78 -55.03 50.39
C LYS A 1161 -21.09 -55.22 51.14
N GLN A 1162 -22.19 -54.64 50.67
CA GLN A 1162 -23.52 -54.79 51.27
C GLN A 1162 -24.05 -56.24 51.19
N ARG A 1163 -23.78 -56.96 50.09
CA ARG A 1163 -24.08 -58.40 50.01
C ARG A 1163 -23.17 -59.25 50.91
N LYS A 1164 -21.91 -58.86 51.11
CA LYS A 1164 -21.01 -59.51 52.07
C LYS A 1164 -21.39 -59.26 53.53
N THR A 1165 -21.95 -58.09 53.88
CA THR A 1165 -22.51 -57.88 55.23
C THR A 1165 -23.80 -58.66 55.43
N PHE A 1166 -24.68 -58.73 54.43
CA PHE A 1166 -25.93 -59.50 54.52
C PHE A 1166 -25.71 -61.01 54.74
N HIS A 1167 -24.61 -61.58 54.24
CA HIS A 1167 -24.23 -62.98 54.51
C HIS A 1167 -23.43 -63.20 55.81
N LEU A 1168 -23.11 -62.15 56.57
CA LEU A 1168 -22.36 -62.23 57.84
C LEU A 1168 -23.19 -61.84 59.07
N GLU A 1169 -24.39 -61.28 58.90
CA GLU A 1169 -25.28 -60.90 60.00
C GLU A 1169 -26.36 -61.95 60.35
N ASN A 1170 -26.46 -63.07 59.61
CA ASN A 1170 -27.51 -64.07 59.81
C ASN A 1170 -27.09 -65.35 60.59
N GLU A 1171 -25.90 -65.37 61.20
CA GLU A 1171 -25.55 -66.39 62.20
C GLU A 1171 -24.99 -65.75 63.49
N LYS A 1172 -25.59 -66.12 64.63
CA LYS A 1172 -25.25 -65.76 66.03
C LYS A 1172 -25.90 -64.52 66.64
N ALA A 1173 -27.21 -64.41 66.51
CA ALA A 1173 -28.01 -64.02 67.66
C ALA A 1173 -28.18 -65.24 68.59
N HIS A 1174 -27.44 -65.29 69.72
CA HIS A 1174 -27.87 -65.82 71.04
C HIS A 1174 -26.74 -65.77 72.10
N ILE A 1175 -27.12 -65.48 73.36
CA ILE A 1175 -26.36 -65.62 74.62
C ILE A 1175 -25.29 -64.53 74.94
N ARG A 1176 -25.70 -63.56 75.77
CA ARG A 1176 -24.90 -62.97 76.88
C ARG A 1176 -24.88 -63.98 78.05
N PRO A 1177 -23.97 -63.97 79.06
CA PRO A 1177 -23.23 -62.82 79.65
C PRO A 1177 -21.75 -63.21 80.03
N PRO A 1178 -21.07 -62.63 81.04
CA PRO A 1178 -21.13 -61.31 81.69
C PRO A 1178 -19.84 -60.47 81.52
N SER A 1179 -19.85 -59.23 82.02
CA SER A 1179 -18.67 -58.34 82.05
C SER A 1179 -17.70 -58.70 83.18
N HIS A 1180 -16.44 -59.01 82.87
CA HIS A 1180 -15.32 -58.80 83.80
C HIS A 1180 -14.09 -58.22 83.09
N ARG A 1181 -13.35 -57.35 83.78
CA ARG A 1181 -12.13 -56.71 83.27
C ARG A 1181 -10.95 -57.67 83.32
N CYS A 1182 -10.17 -57.73 82.24
CA CYS A 1182 -8.71 -57.87 82.20
C CYS A 1182 -8.21 -57.37 80.82
N PRO A 1183 -7.04 -56.70 80.71
CA PRO A 1183 -6.53 -56.19 79.44
C PRO A 1183 -5.74 -57.27 78.66
N PRO A 1184 -6.04 -57.53 77.39
CA PRO A 1184 -5.27 -58.49 76.58
C PRO A 1184 -4.14 -57.81 75.78
N GLU A 1185 -3.02 -58.52 75.69
CA GLU A 1185 -1.78 -58.10 75.02
C GLU A 1185 -1.84 -58.21 73.47
N ASP A 1186 -0.94 -57.50 72.76
CA ASP A 1186 -0.87 -57.49 71.27
C ASP A 1186 -0.17 -58.75 70.71
N ILE A 1187 -0.83 -59.91 70.84
CA ILE A 1187 -0.29 -61.24 70.51
C ILE A 1187 0.07 -61.44 69.02
N PHE A 1188 -0.29 -60.49 68.12
CA PHE A 1188 0.03 -60.58 66.67
C PHE A 1188 0.76 -59.35 66.10
N GLY A 1189 1.26 -58.43 66.94
CA GLY A 1189 2.00 -57.24 66.50
C GLY A 1189 1.19 -56.33 65.55
N LYS A 1190 -0.14 -56.44 65.56
CA LYS A 1190 -1.02 -55.72 64.62
C LYS A 1190 -1.03 -54.23 64.93
N ASN A 1191 -0.88 -53.84 66.21
CA ASN A 1191 -0.74 -52.42 66.55
C ASN A 1191 0.65 -51.88 66.18
N ALA A 1192 1.70 -52.70 66.24
CA ALA A 1192 3.04 -52.31 65.77
C ALA A 1192 3.08 -52.10 64.25
N ALA A 1193 2.52 -53.02 63.47
CA ALA A 1193 2.41 -52.88 62.00
C ALA A 1193 1.55 -51.67 61.60
N LYS A 1194 0.40 -51.47 62.25
CA LYS A 1194 -0.47 -50.30 62.02
C LYS A 1194 0.22 -48.98 62.37
N LYS A 1195 0.88 -48.89 63.54
CA LYS A 1195 1.70 -47.71 63.92
C LYS A 1195 2.88 -47.47 62.97
N LYS A 1196 3.48 -48.51 62.39
CA LYS A 1196 4.55 -48.38 61.39
C LYS A 1196 4.00 -47.77 60.09
N ALA A 1197 2.88 -48.30 59.57
CA ALA A 1197 2.21 -47.76 58.39
C ALA A 1197 1.69 -46.31 58.60
N GLU A 1198 1.11 -46.01 59.75
CA GLU A 1198 0.67 -44.65 60.11
C GLU A 1198 1.85 -43.66 60.26
N LYS A 1199 2.98 -44.11 60.82
CA LYS A 1199 4.24 -43.33 60.82
C LYS A 1199 4.79 -43.13 59.42
N GLU A 1200 4.73 -44.13 58.54
CA GLU A 1200 5.22 -44.00 57.16
C GLU A 1200 4.33 -43.07 56.32
N ALA A 1201 3.01 -43.20 56.43
CA ALA A 1201 2.06 -42.27 55.84
C ALA A 1201 2.24 -40.84 56.38
N SER A 1202 2.51 -40.69 57.68
CA SER A 1202 2.84 -39.39 58.28
C SER A 1202 4.17 -38.83 57.79
N LYS A 1203 5.18 -39.68 57.52
CA LYS A 1203 6.45 -39.26 56.91
C LYS A 1203 6.25 -38.80 55.47
N ARG A 1204 5.50 -39.56 54.66
CA ARG A 1204 5.17 -39.18 53.27
C ARG A 1204 4.40 -37.87 53.22
N ARG A 1205 3.34 -37.70 54.03
CA ARG A 1205 2.62 -36.42 54.17
C ARG A 1205 3.51 -35.28 54.66
N LYS A 1206 4.42 -35.51 55.62
CA LYS A 1206 5.37 -34.47 56.07
C LYS A 1206 6.38 -34.09 54.98
N TYR A 1207 6.81 -35.03 54.15
CA TYR A 1207 7.69 -34.77 53.01
C TYR A 1207 6.96 -33.99 51.91
N GLU A 1208 5.75 -34.42 51.55
CA GLU A 1208 4.86 -33.76 50.59
C GLU A 1208 4.51 -32.33 51.04
N ILE A 1209 4.12 -32.13 52.31
CA ILE A 1209 3.90 -30.80 52.90
C ILE A 1209 5.18 -29.96 52.91
N LYS A 1210 6.37 -30.56 53.14
CA LYS A 1210 7.64 -29.82 53.07
C LYS A 1210 7.95 -29.38 51.64
N THR A 1211 7.70 -30.25 50.65
CA THR A 1211 7.92 -29.98 49.23
C THR A 1211 6.97 -28.89 48.74
N LEU A 1212 5.67 -29.01 49.03
CA LEU A 1212 4.66 -28.01 48.71
C LEU A 1212 4.93 -26.66 49.43
N LYS A 1213 5.45 -26.67 50.65
CA LYS A 1213 5.91 -25.44 51.33
C LYS A 1213 7.12 -24.81 50.66
N GLN A 1214 8.07 -25.61 50.18
CA GLN A 1214 9.24 -25.11 49.45
C GLN A 1214 8.81 -24.50 48.09
N GLU A 1215 7.95 -25.20 47.34
CA GLU A 1215 7.37 -24.67 46.11
C GLU A 1215 6.55 -23.39 46.34
N LEU A 1216 5.85 -23.30 47.49
CA LEU A 1216 5.13 -22.08 47.86
C LEU A 1216 6.10 -20.93 48.17
N THR A 1217 7.15 -21.15 48.99
CA THR A 1217 8.11 -20.09 49.33
C THR A 1217 8.97 -19.67 48.13
N ASP A 1218 9.24 -20.57 47.19
CA ASP A 1218 9.94 -20.23 45.94
C ASP A 1218 9.02 -19.49 44.96
N LYS A 1219 7.71 -19.78 44.93
CA LYS A 1219 6.70 -18.96 44.23
C LYS A 1219 6.49 -17.60 44.88
N GLU A 1220 6.45 -17.52 46.21
CA GLU A 1220 6.38 -16.25 46.95
C GLU A 1220 7.62 -15.39 46.70
N ARG A 1221 8.82 -15.99 46.65
CA ARG A 1221 10.04 -15.27 46.27
C ARG A 1221 10.00 -14.79 44.82
N SER A 1222 9.54 -15.63 43.89
CA SER A 1222 9.36 -15.24 42.48
C SER A 1222 8.31 -14.14 42.30
N LEU A 1223 7.22 -14.16 43.09
CA LEU A 1223 6.23 -13.09 43.15
C LEU A 1223 6.83 -11.80 43.70
N PHE A 1224 7.58 -11.87 44.81
CA PHE A 1224 8.24 -10.70 45.41
C PHE A 1224 9.34 -10.11 44.50
N GLU A 1225 10.06 -10.93 43.74
CA GLU A 1225 10.98 -10.47 42.70
C GLU A 1225 10.24 -9.83 41.52
N SER A 1226 9.08 -10.37 41.14
CA SER A 1226 8.21 -9.81 40.10
C SER A 1226 7.59 -8.49 40.53
N GLU A 1227 7.16 -8.39 41.78
CA GLU A 1227 6.61 -7.19 42.42
C GLU A 1227 7.68 -6.11 42.58
N ASN A 1228 8.90 -6.45 43.00
CA ASN A 1228 10.03 -5.51 42.99
C ASN A 1228 10.41 -5.05 41.58
N ARG A 1229 10.37 -5.93 40.57
CA ARG A 1229 10.58 -5.53 39.17
C ARG A 1229 9.49 -4.59 38.68
N LEU A 1230 8.22 -4.87 39.00
CA LEU A 1230 7.10 -3.98 38.68
C LEU A 1230 7.22 -2.64 39.41
N TYR A 1231 7.57 -2.64 40.70
CA TYR A 1231 7.83 -1.42 41.48
C TYR A 1231 9.03 -0.62 40.95
N THR A 1232 10.06 -1.31 40.44
CA THR A 1232 11.21 -0.67 39.78
C THR A 1232 10.81 -0.05 38.44
N ILE A 1233 9.97 -0.73 37.65
CA ILE A 1233 9.43 -0.22 36.38
C ILE A 1233 8.43 0.92 36.62
N GLU A 1234 7.62 0.84 37.67
CA GLU A 1234 6.66 1.88 38.04
C GLU A 1234 7.40 3.12 38.56
N ASN A 1235 8.47 2.94 39.34
CA ASN A 1235 9.35 4.05 39.71
C ASN A 1235 10.15 4.60 38.53
N SER A 1236 10.62 3.77 37.58
CA SER A 1236 11.31 4.29 36.39
C SER A 1236 10.35 5.07 35.50
N MET A 1237 9.13 4.59 35.27
CA MET A 1237 8.09 5.36 34.56
C MET A 1237 7.61 6.58 35.33
N SER A 1238 7.60 6.56 36.66
CA SER A 1238 7.29 7.73 37.50
C SER A 1238 8.41 8.77 37.43
N MET A 1239 9.66 8.32 37.29
CA MET A 1239 10.83 9.18 37.09
C MET A 1239 10.86 9.74 35.65
N GLU A 1240 10.53 8.94 34.64
CA GLU A 1240 10.31 9.41 33.25
C GLU A 1240 9.18 10.43 33.20
N ARG A 1241 8.03 10.19 33.85
CA ARG A 1241 6.93 11.19 33.92
C ARG A 1241 7.28 12.45 34.72
N ARG A 1242 8.19 12.36 35.70
CA ARG A 1242 8.72 13.55 36.39
C ARG A 1242 9.69 14.32 35.51
N ILE A 1243 10.52 13.63 34.73
CA ILE A 1243 11.40 14.24 33.73
C ILE A 1243 10.54 14.90 32.62
N GLU A 1244 9.47 14.25 32.15
CA GLU A 1244 8.50 14.84 31.21
C GLU A 1244 7.80 16.06 31.83
N ALA A 1245 7.41 16.03 33.10
CA ALA A 1245 6.78 17.17 33.78
C ALA A 1245 7.74 18.32 34.12
N GLU A 1246 9.03 18.06 34.36
CA GLU A 1246 10.08 19.08 34.49
C GLU A 1246 10.57 19.60 33.12
N VAL A 1247 10.22 18.94 32.02
CA VAL A 1247 10.41 19.40 30.62
C VAL A 1247 9.20 20.18 30.09
N GLU A 1248 8.05 20.14 30.79
CA GLU A 1248 6.86 20.98 30.52
C GLU A 1248 6.75 22.23 31.44
N SER A 1249 7.80 22.56 32.19
CA SER A 1249 7.95 23.83 32.94
C SER A 1249 9.13 24.68 32.46
#